data_AF-A0AAE1BU42-F1
#
_entry.id   AF-A0AAE1BU42-F1
#
_cell.length_a   1.000
_cell.length_b   1.000
_cell.length_c   1.000
_cell.angle_alpha   90.00
_cell.angle_beta   90.00
_cell.angle_gamma   90.00
#
_symmetry.space_group_name_H-M   'P 1'
#
loop_
_entity.id
_entity.type
_entity.pdbx_description
1 polymer ?
#
loop_
_entity_poly.entity_id
_entity_poly.type
_entity_poly.pdbx_seq_one_letter_code
_entity_poly.pdbx_strand_id
1 'polypeptide(L)'
;MECSVVDVTPKQDGGILKEILKTGEGEETPQTGDKVFVHYVGTLESDGSRFDSSRDRGERFSFTLGKREVIEAWDLGVASMKKGEIAKLTCKSEYAYGSTGNPPKIPADATLIFEVELFEWHGEDLSQKKDGGIIRRNIVAGEGYQTPTDGAVLDVHIVGKLNGTVFDERDVKFPLGEGSEHNIPEGLETALEKFKKGEKSTIKLSPDYGYGKEGNVALGIPPGASLQYEVELHNFEKAKESWEMDQEEKVVQAKACKERGTAFLKQEKYQLAVKQYKKIIDLLEHDSGLDDEMKAESQNVLLAGHLNLAMAYLKLKHSIEARDHANKSLEMDKKNIKAFFRRGQAYMNLGEYELAQSDFRACLNIEGNNKAAKQQLQQCIANIKADRLKEKKLYGGMFEKFAKQDEVKQSRNCEEENNIEDLSKTEEKGDSGTSEKIYPLIPTGIHLTLGYIPVEPHTFLHESPMGGDVPVPEVMDLTHDKDGGVLKEILKSGEVGEGPLRGDRVTVHYVGTLAEDGSEVDSSRETGQQFEFTLGKGEVIKGWDLGVATMKKGEIARLTCKSDYAYGELGHPPKIPSDATLIFEIELYDWHGEDLSSKKDGGIIRRILVSGEGYLTPNDGAIVDVCVNGRVNGTVFDNREVKFPLGEGTEHNIPEGLERALERFKKGEKSTIKLSPKYAFGSAGNRFIGVPPGAYLEYEVELRNFDKARESWEMDQEEKVEQAKVCKDRGTAFFKQEKYRLAVKQYKKVLDFLQYDNGLDEEKKIESHSILLAGYLNLAMSYLKLCDNPRARDHAAKALEMDNFNVKAYFRRGLALLNMGEAEMAQMDFQACLDLDQNNKAALQQMKNCSARIKADKVKEKQLYGGMFDKFARQDKAREEAEANRWKDVMAGNLGEWGNAEEKKDCDKRDLTQLVNIDGVQML
;
A
#
# COMPACT_ATOMS: atom_id res chain seq x y z
N MET A 1 -47.23 32.70 -22.51
CA MET A 1 -47.33 31.80 -21.34
C MET A 1 -47.05 32.64 -20.13
N GLU A 2 -47.77 32.44 -19.03
CA GLU A 2 -47.53 33.18 -17.79
C GLU A 2 -46.31 32.58 -17.08
N CYS A 3 -45.39 33.42 -16.59
CA CYS A 3 -44.30 32.96 -15.73
C CYS A 3 -44.89 32.61 -14.35
N SER A 4 -45.37 31.38 -14.19
CA SER A 4 -45.78 30.86 -12.89
C SER A 4 -44.55 30.67 -12.01
N VAL A 5 -44.32 31.61 -11.09
CA VAL A 5 -43.36 31.43 -9.99
C VAL A 5 -43.94 30.39 -9.03
N VAL A 6 -43.16 29.37 -8.70
CA VAL A 6 -43.56 28.24 -7.83
C VAL A 6 -42.67 28.21 -6.60
N ASP A 7 -43.26 28.08 -5.42
CA ASP A 7 -42.52 27.81 -4.19
C ASP A 7 -42.16 26.31 -4.13
N VAL A 8 -40.86 26.00 -4.05
CA VAL A 8 -40.35 24.62 -4.00
C VAL A 8 -39.97 24.18 -2.58
N THR A 9 -40.25 25.00 -1.56
CA THR A 9 -40.05 24.61 -0.15
C THR A 9 -41.10 23.59 0.29
N PRO A 10 -40.73 22.54 1.06
CA PRO A 10 -41.68 21.61 1.66
C PRO A 10 -42.70 22.26 2.62
N LYS A 11 -42.38 23.46 3.14
CA LYS A 11 -43.23 24.24 4.05
C LYS A 11 -44.16 25.23 3.35
N GLN A 12 -43.91 25.54 2.08
CA GLN A 12 -44.56 26.63 1.33
C GLN A 12 -44.43 27.99 2.05
N ASP A 13 -43.20 28.33 2.48
CA ASP A 13 -42.86 29.55 3.26
C ASP A 13 -42.26 30.70 2.40
N GLY A 14 -42.24 30.52 1.07
CA GLY A 14 -41.64 31.43 0.10
C GLY A 14 -40.10 31.51 0.17
N GLY A 15 -39.43 30.59 0.88
CA GLY A 15 -37.98 30.58 1.05
C GLY A 15 -37.18 30.27 -0.22
N ILE A 16 -37.77 29.52 -1.15
CA ILE A 16 -37.16 29.15 -2.43
C ILE A 16 -38.22 29.29 -3.52
N LEU A 17 -38.14 30.37 -4.30
CA LEU A 17 -39.06 30.66 -5.40
C LEU A 17 -38.40 30.33 -6.74
N LYS A 18 -39.05 29.48 -7.53
CA LYS A 18 -38.59 29.01 -8.84
C LYS A 18 -39.40 29.63 -9.98
N GLU A 19 -38.71 30.23 -10.93
CA GLU A 19 -39.26 30.75 -12.20
C GLU A 19 -38.63 29.97 -13.37
N ILE A 20 -39.43 29.31 -14.21
CA ILE A 20 -38.90 28.55 -15.36
C ILE A 20 -38.66 29.51 -16.53
N LEU A 21 -37.39 29.71 -16.90
CA LEU A 21 -36.98 30.55 -18.03
C LEU A 21 -37.00 29.78 -19.37
N LYS A 22 -36.72 28.47 -19.32
CA LYS A 22 -36.80 27.53 -20.44
C LYS A 22 -37.24 26.17 -19.91
N THR A 23 -38.33 25.61 -20.44
CA THR A 23 -38.80 24.27 -20.09
C THR A 23 -37.81 23.18 -20.49
N GLY A 24 -37.60 22.20 -19.61
CA GLY A 24 -36.87 20.97 -19.94
C GLY A 24 -37.72 19.92 -20.65
N GLU A 25 -37.08 18.80 -20.98
CA GLU A 25 -37.65 17.64 -21.66
C GLU A 25 -37.96 16.49 -20.68
N GLY A 26 -39.02 15.73 -20.97
CA GLY A 26 -39.44 14.56 -20.19
C GLY A 26 -40.21 14.88 -18.91
N GLU A 27 -40.47 13.84 -18.12
CA GLU A 27 -41.15 13.92 -16.81
C GLU A 27 -40.28 13.40 -15.64
N GLU A 28 -39.10 12.84 -15.89
CA GLU A 28 -38.13 12.53 -14.83
C GLU A 28 -37.43 13.82 -14.34
N THR A 29 -37.19 13.90 -13.03
CA THR A 29 -36.30 14.87 -12.36
C THR A 29 -35.23 14.10 -11.57
N PRO A 30 -34.09 14.71 -11.18
CA PRO A 30 -33.06 14.03 -10.42
C PRO A 30 -33.50 13.73 -8.98
N GLN A 31 -33.08 12.58 -8.45
CA GLN A 31 -33.42 12.08 -7.11
C GLN A 31 -32.27 12.25 -6.11
N THR A 32 -32.56 12.16 -4.81
CA THR A 32 -31.52 12.22 -3.76
C THR A 32 -30.47 11.12 -3.94
N GLY A 33 -29.21 11.53 -4.07
CA GLY A 33 -28.08 10.65 -4.40
C GLY A 33 -27.68 10.64 -5.88
N ASP A 34 -28.49 11.18 -6.80
CA ASP A 34 -28.06 11.35 -8.19
C ASP A 34 -26.96 12.42 -8.28
N LYS A 35 -25.94 12.16 -9.12
CA LYS A 35 -24.93 13.16 -9.47
C LYS A 35 -25.41 14.01 -10.64
N VAL A 36 -25.79 15.25 -10.34
CA VAL A 36 -26.34 16.23 -11.28
C VAL A 36 -25.24 17.08 -11.91
N PHE A 37 -25.47 17.56 -13.14
CA PHE A 37 -24.54 18.38 -13.92
C PHE A 37 -25.24 19.65 -14.42
N VAL A 38 -24.76 20.81 -13.99
CA VAL A 38 -25.40 22.11 -14.24
C VAL A 38 -24.42 23.17 -14.75
N HIS A 39 -24.95 24.19 -15.45
CA HIS A 39 -24.36 25.53 -15.42
C HIS A 39 -25.18 26.45 -14.53
N TYR A 40 -24.55 27.52 -14.06
CA TYR A 40 -25.21 28.53 -13.25
C TYR A 40 -24.53 29.89 -13.29
N VAL A 41 -25.29 30.92 -12.93
CA VAL A 41 -24.86 32.28 -12.63
C VAL A 41 -25.53 32.72 -11.33
N GLY A 42 -24.74 33.17 -10.34
CA GLY A 42 -25.23 33.62 -9.03
C GLY A 42 -25.06 35.13 -8.82
N THR A 43 -26.16 35.82 -8.48
CA THR A 43 -26.21 37.27 -8.22
C THR A 43 -26.92 37.58 -6.91
N LEU A 44 -26.50 38.65 -6.21
CA LEU A 44 -27.23 39.16 -5.04
C LEU A 44 -28.53 39.83 -5.49
N GLU A 45 -29.63 39.63 -4.76
CA GLU A 45 -30.91 40.31 -5.04
C GLU A 45 -30.84 41.83 -4.79
N SER A 46 -30.03 42.24 -3.81
CA SER A 46 -29.96 43.64 -3.32
C SER A 46 -29.43 44.65 -4.33
N ASP A 47 -28.53 44.24 -5.22
CA ASP A 47 -27.86 45.12 -6.19
C ASP A 47 -27.60 44.48 -7.57
N GLY A 48 -27.96 43.21 -7.76
CA GLY A 48 -27.72 42.45 -8.98
C GLY A 48 -26.24 42.06 -9.21
N SER A 49 -25.35 42.28 -8.24
CA SER A 49 -23.93 41.98 -8.39
C SER A 49 -23.67 40.47 -8.49
N ARG A 50 -22.82 40.06 -9.46
CA ARG A 50 -22.47 38.65 -9.70
C ARG A 50 -21.34 38.20 -8.79
N PHE A 51 -21.63 37.28 -7.87
CA PHE A 51 -20.63 36.74 -6.94
C PHE A 51 -19.94 35.46 -7.47
N ASP A 52 -20.62 34.69 -8.33
CA ASP A 52 -20.08 33.46 -8.94
C ASP A 52 -20.78 33.08 -10.26
N SER A 53 -20.12 32.27 -11.08
CA SER A 53 -20.59 31.77 -12.37
C SER A 53 -19.74 30.58 -12.82
N SER A 54 -20.37 29.46 -13.16
CA SER A 54 -19.68 28.35 -13.83
C SER A 54 -19.53 28.60 -15.34
N ARG A 55 -20.42 29.41 -15.95
CA ARG A 55 -20.29 29.81 -17.35
C ARG A 55 -18.97 30.57 -17.59
N ASP A 56 -18.52 31.36 -16.61
CA ASP A 56 -17.23 32.08 -16.64
C ASP A 56 -16.01 31.15 -16.65
N ARG A 57 -16.17 29.90 -16.21
CA ARG A 57 -15.10 28.88 -16.13
C ARG A 57 -15.06 27.95 -17.34
N GLY A 58 -16.08 27.97 -18.21
CA GLY A 58 -16.22 27.07 -19.35
C GLY A 58 -16.61 25.62 -19.00
N GLU A 59 -16.62 25.25 -17.71
CA GLU A 59 -16.88 23.89 -17.23
C GLU A 59 -18.22 23.79 -16.50
N ARG A 60 -18.94 22.66 -16.70
CA ARG A 60 -20.15 22.36 -15.93
C ARG A 60 -19.79 22.06 -14.48
N PHE A 61 -20.59 22.57 -13.56
CA PHE A 61 -20.50 22.20 -12.15
C PHE A 61 -21.28 20.90 -11.90
N SER A 62 -20.76 20.02 -11.03
CA SER A 62 -21.44 18.76 -10.67
C SER A 62 -21.39 18.51 -9.18
N PHE A 63 -22.51 18.08 -8.59
CA PHE A 63 -22.64 17.76 -7.17
C PHE A 63 -23.61 16.58 -6.98
N THR A 64 -23.60 15.99 -5.79
CA THR A 64 -24.53 14.91 -5.39
C THR A 64 -25.77 15.50 -4.74
N LEU A 65 -26.93 15.28 -5.36
CA LEU A 65 -28.18 15.93 -4.97
C LEU A 65 -28.71 15.41 -3.62
N GLY A 66 -29.18 16.32 -2.76
CA GLY A 66 -29.73 16.00 -1.43
C GLY A 66 -28.67 15.50 -0.44
N LYS A 67 -27.40 15.90 -0.63
CA LYS A 67 -26.27 15.56 0.27
C LYS A 67 -25.70 16.76 1.01
N ARG A 68 -26.25 17.98 0.84
CA ARG A 68 -25.71 19.23 1.39
C ARG A 68 -24.27 19.53 0.95
N GLU A 69 -23.89 19.06 -0.24
CA GLU A 69 -22.69 19.55 -0.97
C GLU A 69 -22.88 20.99 -1.47
N VAL A 70 -24.14 21.44 -1.54
CA VAL A 70 -24.61 22.77 -1.94
C VAL A 70 -25.58 23.32 -0.89
N ILE A 71 -25.99 24.58 -1.01
CA ILE A 71 -27.01 25.19 -0.15
C ILE A 71 -28.37 24.47 -0.26
N GLU A 72 -29.19 24.50 0.79
CA GLU A 72 -30.47 23.77 0.83
C GLU A 72 -31.43 24.22 -0.29
N ALA A 73 -31.38 25.50 -0.68
CA ALA A 73 -32.11 26.04 -1.82
C ALA A 73 -31.76 25.40 -3.17
N TRP A 74 -30.53 24.91 -3.33
CA TRP A 74 -30.09 24.18 -4.52
C TRP A 74 -30.48 22.72 -4.47
N ASP A 75 -30.36 22.06 -3.31
CA ASP A 75 -30.77 20.66 -3.13
C ASP A 75 -32.28 20.49 -3.39
N LEU A 76 -33.12 21.44 -2.96
CA LEU A 76 -34.55 21.46 -3.27
C LEU A 76 -34.86 22.02 -4.67
N GLY A 77 -34.15 23.08 -5.09
CA GLY A 77 -34.36 23.73 -6.38
C GLY A 77 -34.08 22.81 -7.57
N VAL A 78 -32.92 22.15 -7.59
CA VAL A 78 -32.49 21.28 -8.70
C VAL A 78 -33.26 19.95 -8.73
N ALA A 79 -33.70 19.43 -7.58
CA ALA A 79 -34.59 18.26 -7.51
C ALA A 79 -35.94 18.46 -8.24
N SER A 80 -36.37 19.71 -8.41
CA SER A 80 -37.59 20.07 -9.14
C SER A 80 -37.40 20.28 -10.65
N MET A 81 -36.17 20.22 -11.18
CA MET A 81 -35.83 20.57 -12.57
C MET A 81 -35.84 19.35 -13.51
N LYS A 82 -36.32 19.58 -14.74
CA LYS A 82 -36.29 18.62 -15.85
C LYS A 82 -35.00 18.71 -16.68
N LYS A 83 -34.73 17.72 -17.54
CA LYS A 83 -33.52 17.69 -18.37
C LYS A 83 -33.51 18.83 -19.39
N GLY A 84 -32.43 19.62 -19.44
CA GLY A 84 -32.31 20.78 -20.31
C GLY A 84 -33.12 22.00 -19.89
N GLU A 85 -33.72 22.00 -18.70
CA GLU A 85 -34.45 23.14 -18.12
C GLU A 85 -33.48 24.25 -17.72
N ILE A 86 -33.89 25.50 -17.93
CA ILE A 86 -33.25 26.68 -17.32
C ILE A 86 -34.26 27.32 -16.37
N ALA A 87 -33.90 27.42 -15.10
CA ALA A 87 -34.72 27.99 -14.05
C ALA A 87 -33.96 29.08 -13.30
N LYS A 88 -34.70 30.09 -12.84
CA LYS A 88 -34.24 31.10 -11.89
C LYS A 88 -34.74 30.72 -10.50
N LEU A 89 -33.83 30.61 -9.55
CA LEU A 89 -34.10 30.32 -8.14
C LEU A 89 -33.80 31.57 -7.31
N THR A 90 -34.84 32.19 -6.74
CA THR A 90 -34.68 33.21 -5.68
C THR A 90 -34.70 32.50 -4.32
N CYS A 91 -33.62 32.63 -3.56
CA CYS A 91 -33.29 31.84 -2.38
C CYS A 91 -33.08 32.78 -1.18
N LYS A 92 -33.96 32.75 -0.18
CA LYS A 92 -33.75 33.54 1.06
C LYS A 92 -32.54 33.03 1.85
N SER A 93 -32.05 33.84 2.80
CA SER A 93 -30.84 33.54 3.56
C SER A 93 -30.93 32.23 4.34
N GLU A 94 -32.09 31.88 4.89
CA GLU A 94 -32.30 30.69 5.73
C GLU A 94 -32.11 29.38 4.95
N TYR A 95 -32.32 29.40 3.64
CA TYR A 95 -32.06 28.28 2.73
C TYR A 95 -30.72 28.43 1.96
N ALA A 96 -29.91 29.44 2.29
CA ALA A 96 -28.64 29.79 1.65
C ALA A 96 -27.45 29.81 2.63
N TYR A 97 -27.08 30.99 3.17
CA TYR A 97 -25.92 31.19 4.07
C TYR A 97 -26.28 31.88 5.41
N GLY A 98 -27.57 32.07 5.66
CA GLY A 98 -28.12 32.66 6.89
C GLY A 98 -27.59 34.04 7.26
N SER A 99 -27.68 34.35 8.55
CA SER A 99 -27.20 35.60 9.15
C SER A 99 -25.68 35.72 9.29
N THR A 100 -24.92 34.70 8.86
CA THR A 100 -23.45 34.75 8.76
C THR A 100 -22.99 35.15 7.35
N GLY A 101 -23.75 34.76 6.32
CA GLY A 101 -23.36 34.96 4.92
C GLY A 101 -22.12 34.14 4.52
N ASN A 102 -21.42 34.60 3.49
CA ASN A 102 -20.11 34.07 3.10
C ASN A 102 -19.19 35.24 2.68
N PRO A 103 -18.66 36.02 3.65
CA PRO A 103 -17.85 37.20 3.37
C PRO A 103 -16.52 36.85 2.67
N PRO A 104 -15.99 37.72 1.80
CA PRO A 104 -16.50 39.05 1.44
C PRO A 104 -17.54 39.04 0.30
N LYS A 105 -17.89 37.87 -0.27
CA LYS A 105 -18.71 37.77 -1.48
C LYS A 105 -20.22 37.85 -1.24
N ILE A 106 -20.69 37.29 -0.13
CA ILE A 106 -22.12 37.19 0.20
C ILE A 106 -22.31 37.80 1.59
N PRO A 107 -23.09 38.88 1.74
CA PRO A 107 -23.41 39.48 3.04
C PRO A 107 -24.21 38.54 3.95
N ALA A 108 -24.26 38.88 5.23
CA ALA A 108 -25.25 38.33 6.16
C ALA A 108 -26.67 38.61 5.64
N ASP A 109 -27.58 37.64 5.83
CA ASP A 109 -29.00 37.72 5.50
C ASP A 109 -29.33 38.06 4.03
N ALA A 110 -28.40 37.78 3.11
CA ALA A 110 -28.58 38.06 1.69
C ALA A 110 -29.50 37.03 0.99
N THR A 111 -30.58 37.52 0.35
CA THR A 111 -31.29 36.75 -0.69
C THR A 111 -30.39 36.60 -1.92
N LEU A 112 -30.29 35.38 -2.43
CA LEU A 112 -29.52 35.06 -3.64
C LEU A 112 -30.46 34.75 -4.81
N ILE A 113 -30.07 35.16 -6.01
CA ILE A 113 -30.71 34.76 -7.27
C ILE A 113 -29.71 33.91 -8.05
N PHE A 114 -30.13 32.71 -8.44
CA PHE A 114 -29.37 31.83 -9.33
C PHE A 114 -30.14 31.59 -10.62
N GLU A 115 -29.55 31.87 -11.78
CA GLU A 115 -29.91 31.18 -13.02
C GLU A 115 -29.21 29.82 -12.99
N VAL A 116 -29.93 28.72 -13.18
CA VAL A 116 -29.41 27.35 -13.24
C VAL A 116 -29.91 26.65 -14.50
N GLU A 117 -29.02 25.95 -15.20
CA GLU A 117 -29.31 25.12 -16.38
C GLU A 117 -28.92 23.67 -16.10
N LEU A 118 -29.90 22.76 -16.02
CA LEU A 118 -29.67 21.35 -15.72
C LEU A 118 -29.42 20.55 -17.02
N PHE A 119 -28.22 20.03 -17.22
CA PHE A 119 -27.89 19.25 -18.43
C PHE A 119 -28.32 17.80 -18.31
N GLU A 120 -27.90 17.13 -17.25
CA GLU A 120 -28.09 15.68 -17.05
C GLU A 120 -27.79 15.27 -15.61
N TRP A 121 -28.18 14.04 -15.27
CA TRP A 121 -27.90 13.41 -13.99
C TRP A 121 -27.73 11.90 -14.16
N HIS A 122 -27.04 11.30 -13.19
CA HIS A 122 -26.69 9.90 -13.18
C HIS A 122 -26.95 9.36 -11.77
N GLY A 123 -27.41 8.11 -11.66
CA GLY A 123 -27.39 7.44 -10.37
C GLY A 123 -25.96 7.23 -9.88
N GLU A 124 -25.83 6.97 -8.59
CA GLU A 124 -24.55 6.69 -7.94
C GLU A 124 -23.92 5.42 -8.53
N ASP A 125 -22.79 5.55 -9.21
CA ASP A 125 -22.04 4.39 -9.70
C ASP A 125 -21.28 3.73 -8.53
N LEU A 126 -21.72 2.53 -8.16
CA LEU A 126 -21.14 1.69 -7.11
C LEU A 126 -20.01 0.80 -7.62
N SER A 127 -19.73 0.74 -8.94
CA SER A 127 -18.62 -0.06 -9.47
C SER A 127 -17.28 0.43 -8.94
N GLN A 128 -16.30 -0.48 -8.83
CA GLN A 128 -14.96 -0.16 -8.35
C GLN A 128 -14.16 0.70 -9.37
N LYS A 129 -14.50 0.60 -10.66
CA LYS A 129 -13.78 1.29 -11.76
C LYS A 129 -14.41 2.63 -12.15
N LYS A 130 -15.61 2.93 -11.67
CA LYS A 130 -16.47 4.03 -12.15
C LYS A 130 -16.74 3.93 -13.66
N ASP A 131 -17.10 2.71 -14.09
CA ASP A 131 -17.34 2.33 -15.49
C ASP A 131 -18.83 2.35 -15.90
N GLY A 132 -19.71 2.85 -15.04
CA GLY A 132 -21.16 2.86 -15.23
C GLY A 132 -21.83 1.49 -15.01
N GLY A 133 -21.10 0.49 -14.53
CA GLY A 133 -21.54 -0.90 -14.47
C GLY A 133 -22.58 -1.25 -13.40
N ILE A 134 -22.62 -0.50 -12.29
CA ILE A 134 -23.53 -0.74 -11.15
C ILE A 134 -24.11 0.62 -10.72
N ILE A 135 -25.25 1.02 -11.27
CA ILE A 135 -25.87 2.32 -10.99
C ILE A 135 -26.98 2.18 -9.94
N ARG A 136 -26.82 2.81 -8.76
CA ARG A 136 -27.85 2.96 -7.73
C ARG A 136 -28.67 4.24 -7.92
N ARG A 137 -29.98 4.16 -7.77
CA ARG A 137 -30.84 5.29 -7.35
C ARG A 137 -31.57 4.90 -6.06
N ASN A 138 -31.53 5.76 -5.06
CA ASN A 138 -32.17 5.50 -3.76
C ASN A 138 -33.68 5.85 -3.82
N ILE A 139 -34.52 4.99 -3.24
CA ILE A 139 -35.98 5.20 -3.12
C ILE A 139 -36.34 5.55 -1.67
N VAL A 140 -35.79 4.79 -0.71
CA VAL A 140 -35.93 4.99 0.73
C VAL A 140 -34.54 4.91 1.36
N ALA A 141 -34.15 5.96 2.07
CA ALA A 141 -32.85 6.01 2.73
C ALA A 141 -32.84 5.10 3.97
N GLY A 142 -31.88 4.18 4.02
CA GLY A 142 -31.73 3.30 5.19
C GLY A 142 -31.09 3.98 6.40
N GLU A 143 -31.36 3.41 7.56
CA GLU A 143 -31.04 3.96 8.88
C GLU A 143 -29.64 3.55 9.40
N GLY A 144 -29.15 4.30 10.38
CA GLY A 144 -27.87 4.04 11.05
C GLY A 144 -26.64 4.34 10.20
N TYR A 145 -25.49 3.78 10.61
CA TYR A 145 -24.17 4.01 9.99
C TYR A 145 -23.51 2.74 9.46
N GLN A 146 -24.07 1.56 9.75
CA GLN A 146 -23.47 0.28 9.39
C GLN A 146 -24.01 -0.23 8.05
N THR A 147 -23.14 -0.83 7.24
CA THR A 147 -23.51 -1.60 6.05
C THR A 147 -22.96 -3.05 6.19
N PRO A 148 -23.40 -4.00 5.35
CA PRO A 148 -22.91 -5.38 5.41
C PRO A 148 -21.45 -5.56 4.92
N THR A 149 -20.80 -6.63 5.38
CA THR A 149 -19.44 -7.07 5.00
C THR A 149 -19.44 -8.50 4.46
N ASP A 150 -18.38 -8.96 3.78
CA ASP A 150 -18.33 -10.32 3.18
C ASP A 150 -18.50 -11.43 4.23
N GLY A 151 -19.51 -12.28 4.06
CA GLY A 151 -19.96 -13.29 5.01
C GLY A 151 -21.10 -12.86 5.94
N ALA A 152 -21.50 -11.57 5.96
CA ALA A 152 -22.69 -11.13 6.69
C ALA A 152 -23.96 -11.77 6.08
N VAL A 153 -24.87 -12.25 6.93
CA VAL A 153 -26.12 -12.85 6.48
C VAL A 153 -27.14 -11.74 6.22
N LEU A 154 -27.52 -11.58 4.96
CA LEU A 154 -28.48 -10.57 4.53
C LEU A 154 -29.91 -11.09 4.65
N ASP A 155 -30.85 -10.17 4.85
CA ASP A 155 -32.29 -10.40 4.80
C ASP A 155 -32.89 -9.34 3.87
N VAL A 156 -33.09 -9.71 2.59
CA VAL A 156 -33.47 -8.77 1.53
C VAL A 156 -34.73 -9.22 0.79
N HIS A 157 -35.53 -8.24 0.36
CA HIS A 157 -36.48 -8.41 -0.73
C HIS A 157 -35.82 -8.01 -2.04
N ILE A 158 -35.97 -8.82 -3.09
CA ILE A 158 -35.47 -8.52 -4.44
C ILE A 158 -36.57 -8.66 -5.50
N VAL A 159 -36.61 -7.70 -6.43
CA VAL A 159 -37.45 -7.74 -7.64
C VAL A 159 -36.59 -7.49 -8.87
N GLY A 160 -36.19 -8.56 -9.56
CA GLY A 160 -35.40 -8.54 -10.78
C GLY A 160 -36.25 -8.28 -12.02
N LYS A 161 -35.90 -7.25 -12.79
CA LYS A 161 -36.64 -6.77 -13.97
C LYS A 161 -35.73 -6.72 -15.20
N LEU A 162 -36.16 -7.34 -16.30
CA LEU A 162 -35.49 -7.33 -17.62
C LEU A 162 -36.41 -6.60 -18.61
N ASN A 163 -35.95 -5.48 -19.16
CA ASN A 163 -36.76 -4.61 -20.04
C ASN A 163 -38.15 -4.27 -19.45
N GLY A 164 -38.22 -4.06 -18.13
CA GLY A 164 -39.45 -3.79 -17.39
C GLY A 164 -40.29 -5.03 -17.00
N THR A 165 -40.00 -6.21 -17.54
CA THR A 165 -40.68 -7.46 -17.17
C THR A 165 -40.00 -8.10 -15.96
N VAL A 166 -40.76 -8.44 -14.91
CA VAL A 166 -40.23 -9.15 -13.73
C VAL A 166 -39.84 -10.58 -14.11
N PHE A 167 -38.64 -11.02 -13.69
CA PHE A 167 -38.14 -12.39 -13.85
C PHE A 167 -37.84 -13.09 -12.51
N ASP A 168 -37.72 -12.33 -11.43
CA ASP A 168 -37.48 -12.83 -10.06
C ASP A 168 -38.12 -11.87 -9.06
N GLU A 169 -38.86 -12.38 -8.07
CA GLU A 169 -39.55 -11.59 -7.04
C GLU A 169 -39.69 -12.45 -5.78
N ARG A 170 -38.91 -12.13 -4.73
CA ARG A 170 -38.86 -12.93 -3.49
C ARG A 170 -38.10 -12.23 -2.36
N ASP A 171 -38.44 -12.62 -1.13
CA ASP A 171 -37.53 -12.50 0.01
C ASP A 171 -36.45 -13.58 -0.07
N VAL A 172 -35.20 -13.22 0.22
CA VAL A 172 -34.08 -14.17 0.22
C VAL A 172 -33.08 -13.84 1.32
N LYS A 173 -32.68 -14.86 2.09
CA LYS A 173 -31.60 -14.78 3.07
C LYS A 173 -30.39 -15.55 2.60
N PHE A 174 -29.22 -14.92 2.61
CA PHE A 174 -27.97 -15.49 2.10
C PHE A 174 -26.74 -14.81 2.71
N PRO A 175 -25.58 -15.49 2.81
CA PRO A 175 -24.31 -14.84 3.16
C PRO A 175 -23.81 -13.98 1.99
N LEU A 176 -23.51 -12.71 2.24
CA LEU A 176 -22.88 -11.83 1.27
C LEU A 176 -21.53 -12.40 0.81
N GLY A 177 -21.30 -12.44 -0.49
CA GLY A 177 -20.16 -13.10 -1.13
C GLY A 177 -20.44 -14.55 -1.56
N GLU A 178 -21.60 -15.12 -1.21
CA GLU A 178 -22.08 -16.44 -1.61
C GLU A 178 -23.40 -16.37 -2.43
N GLY A 179 -23.89 -15.17 -2.78
CA GLY A 179 -25.20 -14.94 -3.43
C GLY A 179 -25.41 -15.64 -4.78
N SER A 180 -24.34 -15.97 -5.50
CA SER A 180 -24.40 -16.83 -6.69
C SER A 180 -25.13 -18.18 -6.46
N GLU A 181 -25.06 -18.76 -5.24
CA GLU A 181 -25.81 -19.98 -4.89
C GLU A 181 -27.33 -19.76 -4.82
N HIS A 182 -27.75 -18.50 -4.65
CA HIS A 182 -29.14 -18.07 -4.50
C HIS A 182 -29.71 -17.46 -5.79
N ASN A 183 -29.00 -17.56 -6.93
CA ASN A 183 -29.24 -16.81 -8.16
C ASN A 183 -29.26 -15.29 -7.94
N ILE A 184 -28.18 -14.75 -7.36
CA ILE A 184 -27.94 -13.31 -7.21
C ILE A 184 -26.63 -12.99 -7.94
N PRO A 185 -26.59 -11.99 -8.85
CA PRO A 185 -25.38 -11.64 -9.60
C PRO A 185 -24.42 -10.80 -8.75
N GLU A 186 -23.11 -10.90 -9.06
CA GLU A 186 -22.01 -10.26 -8.31
C GLU A 186 -22.15 -8.73 -8.20
N GLY A 187 -22.71 -8.07 -9.21
CA GLY A 187 -23.00 -6.63 -9.17
C GLY A 187 -24.09 -6.25 -8.16
N LEU A 188 -25.02 -7.16 -7.84
CA LEU A 188 -26.04 -6.91 -6.82
C LEU A 188 -25.50 -7.16 -5.40
N GLU A 189 -24.61 -8.13 -5.23
CA GLU A 189 -23.84 -8.32 -3.99
C GLU A 189 -22.95 -7.09 -3.71
N THR A 190 -22.22 -6.63 -4.73
CA THR A 190 -21.39 -5.41 -4.68
C THR A 190 -22.19 -4.15 -4.34
N ALA A 191 -23.44 -4.06 -4.82
CA ALA A 191 -24.34 -2.99 -4.43
C ALA A 191 -24.78 -3.10 -2.97
N LEU A 192 -25.16 -4.30 -2.51
CA LEU A 192 -25.64 -4.57 -1.15
C LEU A 192 -24.60 -4.29 -0.05
N GLU A 193 -23.29 -4.39 -0.33
CA GLU A 193 -22.23 -3.90 0.58
C GLU A 193 -22.39 -2.41 0.97
N LYS A 194 -23.11 -1.62 0.16
CA LYS A 194 -23.29 -0.17 0.31
C LYS A 194 -24.69 0.21 0.79
N PHE A 195 -25.57 -0.77 1.03
CA PHE A 195 -26.92 -0.56 1.57
C PHE A 195 -26.88 -0.39 3.09
N LYS A 196 -27.77 0.46 3.60
CA LYS A 196 -28.11 0.52 5.02
C LYS A 196 -29.35 -0.32 5.34
N LYS A 197 -29.57 -0.62 6.63
CA LYS A 197 -30.78 -1.29 7.09
C LYS A 197 -32.02 -0.44 6.78
N GLY A 198 -33.07 -1.03 6.22
CA GLY A 198 -34.25 -0.32 5.73
C GLY A 198 -34.04 0.45 4.43
N GLU A 199 -32.87 0.35 3.77
CA GLU A 199 -32.66 0.99 2.48
C GLU A 199 -33.44 0.26 1.38
N LYS A 200 -34.24 1.02 0.62
CA LYS A 200 -34.84 0.58 -0.64
C LYS A 200 -34.21 1.35 -1.79
N SER A 201 -33.65 0.65 -2.78
CA SER A 201 -32.92 1.23 -3.90
C SER A 201 -33.17 0.47 -5.20
N THR A 202 -33.15 1.17 -6.34
CA THR A 202 -33.04 0.53 -7.67
C THR A 202 -31.58 0.41 -8.07
N ILE A 203 -31.20 -0.76 -8.58
CA ILE A 203 -29.84 -1.07 -9.03
C ILE A 203 -29.90 -1.49 -10.49
N LYS A 204 -29.26 -0.73 -11.39
CA LYS A 204 -29.07 -1.10 -12.80
C LYS A 204 -27.69 -1.73 -12.96
N LEU A 205 -27.65 -2.94 -13.52
CA LEU A 205 -26.43 -3.70 -13.78
C LEU A 205 -26.17 -3.75 -15.28
N SER A 206 -24.97 -3.39 -15.70
CA SER A 206 -24.50 -3.68 -17.06
C SER A 206 -24.22 -5.19 -17.22
N PRO A 207 -24.05 -5.70 -18.44
CA PRO A 207 -23.91 -7.14 -18.67
C PRO A 207 -22.75 -7.78 -17.90
N ASP A 208 -21.62 -7.08 -17.77
CA ASP A 208 -20.41 -7.57 -17.09
C ASP A 208 -20.57 -7.67 -15.56
N TYR A 209 -21.58 -7.02 -14.97
CA TYR A 209 -21.93 -7.11 -13.55
C TYR A 209 -23.26 -7.85 -13.28
N GLY A 210 -23.95 -8.28 -14.34
CA GLY A 210 -25.16 -9.11 -14.31
C GLY A 210 -24.84 -10.60 -14.44
N TYR A 211 -25.49 -11.27 -15.39
CA TYR A 211 -25.23 -12.69 -15.73
C TYR A 211 -24.25 -12.88 -16.91
N GLY A 212 -23.49 -11.83 -17.27
CA GLY A 212 -22.39 -11.92 -18.22
C GLY A 212 -22.77 -12.38 -19.62
N LYS A 213 -21.81 -13.03 -20.29
CA LYS A 213 -21.92 -13.53 -21.67
C LYS A 213 -22.60 -14.90 -21.77
N GLU A 214 -23.00 -15.49 -20.65
CA GLU A 214 -23.69 -16.78 -20.59
C GLU A 214 -25.21 -16.59 -20.33
N GLY A 215 -25.59 -15.52 -19.64
CA GLY A 215 -26.98 -15.29 -19.23
C GLY A 215 -27.40 -16.21 -18.08
N ASN A 216 -28.70 -16.33 -17.85
CA ASN A 216 -29.25 -17.31 -16.91
C ASN A 216 -30.49 -17.97 -17.51
N VAL A 217 -30.29 -19.18 -18.06
CA VAL A 217 -31.33 -19.96 -18.74
C VAL A 217 -32.50 -20.31 -17.79
N ALA A 218 -32.23 -20.52 -16.50
CA ALA A 218 -33.28 -20.85 -15.52
C ALA A 218 -34.20 -19.66 -15.21
N LEU A 219 -33.69 -18.43 -15.31
CA LEU A 219 -34.46 -17.18 -15.17
C LEU A 219 -34.91 -16.58 -16.52
N GLY A 220 -34.67 -17.28 -17.64
CA GLY A 220 -34.99 -16.78 -18.98
C GLY A 220 -34.15 -15.59 -19.47
N ILE A 221 -33.03 -15.30 -18.80
CA ILE A 221 -32.19 -14.12 -19.07
C ILE A 221 -31.18 -14.46 -20.19
N PRO A 222 -31.16 -13.72 -21.31
CA PRO A 222 -30.26 -14.02 -22.42
C PRO A 222 -28.81 -13.57 -22.15
N PRO A 223 -27.82 -14.14 -22.86
CA PRO A 223 -26.45 -13.65 -22.92
C PRO A 223 -26.35 -12.14 -23.15
N GLY A 224 -25.53 -11.46 -22.37
CA GLY A 224 -25.26 -10.02 -22.55
C GLY A 224 -26.38 -9.08 -22.10
N ALA A 225 -27.35 -9.55 -21.31
CA ALA A 225 -28.45 -8.73 -20.81
C ALA A 225 -28.02 -7.75 -19.70
N SER A 226 -28.39 -6.48 -19.85
CA SER A 226 -28.45 -5.53 -18.73
C SER A 226 -29.69 -5.80 -17.88
N LEU A 227 -29.58 -5.63 -16.56
CA LEU A 227 -30.63 -5.95 -15.59
C LEU A 227 -30.99 -4.70 -14.78
N GLN A 228 -32.23 -4.63 -14.30
CA GLN A 228 -32.63 -3.68 -13.26
C GLN A 228 -33.25 -4.44 -12.09
N TYR A 229 -32.65 -4.31 -10.91
CA TYR A 229 -33.25 -4.79 -9.66
C TYR A 229 -33.88 -3.63 -8.90
N GLU A 230 -34.92 -3.93 -8.15
CA GLU A 230 -35.41 -3.15 -7.02
C GLU A 230 -35.16 -3.99 -5.77
N VAL A 231 -34.50 -3.42 -4.77
CA VAL A 231 -34.00 -4.16 -3.60
C VAL A 231 -34.34 -3.41 -2.31
N GLU A 232 -34.75 -4.14 -1.28
CA GLU A 232 -34.99 -3.63 0.06
C GLU A 232 -34.21 -4.46 1.09
N LEU A 233 -33.32 -3.83 1.86
CA LEU A 233 -32.51 -4.51 2.89
C LEU A 233 -33.22 -4.45 4.25
N HIS A 234 -34.09 -5.41 4.54
CA HIS A 234 -34.85 -5.46 5.80
C HIS A 234 -33.92 -5.52 7.03
N ASN A 235 -32.89 -6.36 6.98
CA ASN A 235 -31.91 -6.52 8.05
C ASN A 235 -30.62 -7.17 7.53
N PHE A 236 -29.54 -7.12 8.31
CA PHE A 236 -28.41 -8.01 8.14
C PHE A 236 -27.80 -8.38 9.50
N GLU A 237 -27.24 -9.58 9.58
CA GLU A 237 -26.43 -10.04 10.70
C GLU A 237 -24.97 -10.01 10.24
N LYS A 238 -24.14 -9.19 10.90
CA LYS A 238 -22.72 -9.09 10.57
C LYS A 238 -22.02 -10.44 10.76
N ALA A 239 -21.07 -10.74 9.88
CA ALA A 239 -19.99 -11.63 10.28
C ALA A 239 -19.24 -10.99 11.45
N LYS A 240 -18.96 -11.76 12.51
CA LYS A 240 -17.92 -11.37 13.48
C LYS A 240 -16.60 -11.18 12.71
N GLU A 241 -15.87 -10.14 13.05
CA GLU A 241 -14.51 -9.95 12.53
C GLU A 241 -13.50 -10.84 13.29
N SER A 242 -12.31 -11.08 12.72
CA SER A 242 -11.31 -12.02 13.28
C SER A 242 -10.77 -11.62 14.67
N TRP A 243 -11.00 -10.38 15.11
CA TRP A 243 -10.68 -9.90 16.47
C TRP A 243 -11.88 -9.91 17.43
N GLU A 244 -13.11 -10.16 16.94
CA GLU A 244 -14.34 -10.26 17.74
C GLU A 244 -14.67 -11.72 18.12
N MET A 245 -13.89 -12.68 17.60
CA MET A 245 -13.97 -14.10 17.92
C MET A 245 -12.90 -14.49 18.94
N ASP A 246 -13.28 -15.33 19.90
CA ASP A 246 -12.31 -16.07 20.70
C ASP A 246 -11.65 -17.21 19.89
N GLN A 247 -10.67 -17.88 20.49
CA GLN A 247 -9.88 -18.91 19.83
C GLN A 247 -10.65 -20.21 19.56
N GLU A 248 -11.67 -20.54 20.36
CA GLU A 248 -12.53 -21.70 20.13
C GLU A 248 -13.47 -21.40 18.96
N GLU A 249 -14.11 -20.24 18.96
CA GLU A 249 -14.94 -19.75 17.85
C GLU A 249 -14.18 -19.72 16.51
N LYS A 250 -12.94 -19.23 16.49
CA LYS A 250 -12.10 -19.25 15.27
C LYS A 250 -11.87 -20.65 14.74
N VAL A 251 -11.51 -21.60 15.60
CA VAL A 251 -11.24 -22.99 15.19
C VAL A 251 -12.54 -23.67 14.73
N VAL A 252 -13.67 -23.42 15.39
CA VAL A 252 -15.01 -23.89 14.97
C VAL A 252 -15.41 -23.29 13.61
N GLN A 253 -15.25 -21.98 13.40
CA GLN A 253 -15.59 -21.34 12.14
C GLN A 253 -14.66 -21.80 11.00
N ALA A 254 -13.36 -21.97 11.26
CA ALA A 254 -12.41 -22.51 10.28
C ALA A 254 -12.74 -23.96 9.87
N LYS A 255 -13.21 -24.81 10.81
CA LYS A 255 -13.77 -26.15 10.50
C LYS A 255 -15.00 -26.02 9.57
N ALA A 256 -15.94 -25.13 9.85
CA ALA A 256 -17.12 -24.91 9.01
C ALA A 256 -16.77 -24.37 7.60
N CYS A 257 -15.82 -23.44 7.49
CA CYS A 257 -15.30 -22.95 6.21
C CYS A 257 -14.58 -24.05 5.40
N LYS A 258 -13.80 -24.91 6.06
CA LYS A 258 -13.21 -26.12 5.45
C LYS A 258 -14.26 -27.06 4.88
N GLU A 259 -15.37 -27.28 5.58
CA GLU A 259 -16.46 -28.15 5.11
C GLU A 259 -17.23 -27.53 3.95
N ARG A 260 -17.61 -26.25 4.02
CA ARG A 260 -18.25 -25.52 2.91
C ARG A 260 -17.36 -25.47 1.66
N GLY A 261 -16.08 -25.13 1.82
CA GLY A 261 -15.10 -25.18 0.72
C GLY A 261 -14.95 -26.59 0.13
N THR A 262 -15.05 -27.64 0.95
CA THR A 262 -15.03 -29.04 0.48
C THR A 262 -16.30 -29.41 -0.29
N ALA A 263 -17.47 -28.87 0.09
CA ALA A 263 -18.70 -29.02 -0.68
C ALA A 263 -18.61 -28.32 -2.04
N PHE A 264 -18.18 -27.05 -2.08
CA PHE A 264 -17.98 -26.32 -3.34
C PHE A 264 -16.94 -26.99 -4.26
N LEU A 265 -15.85 -27.53 -3.71
CA LEU A 265 -14.83 -28.26 -4.47
C LEU A 265 -15.39 -29.55 -5.13
N LYS A 266 -16.36 -30.22 -4.48
CA LYS A 266 -17.08 -31.39 -5.05
C LYS A 266 -18.11 -30.99 -6.11
N GLN A 267 -18.68 -29.79 -6.02
CA GLN A 267 -19.61 -29.23 -7.01
C GLN A 267 -18.90 -28.56 -8.20
N GLU A 268 -17.57 -28.66 -8.28
CA GLU A 268 -16.72 -27.96 -9.26
C GLU A 268 -16.80 -26.40 -9.19
N LYS A 269 -17.35 -25.84 -8.10
CA LYS A 269 -17.46 -24.41 -7.84
C LYS A 269 -16.15 -23.85 -7.27
N TYR A 270 -15.09 -23.93 -8.07
CA TYR A 270 -13.70 -23.73 -7.60
C TYR A 270 -13.43 -22.35 -7.00
N GLN A 271 -14.06 -21.27 -7.51
CA GLN A 271 -13.88 -19.92 -6.96
C GLN A 271 -14.51 -19.77 -5.56
N LEU A 272 -15.72 -20.28 -5.34
CA LEU A 272 -16.34 -20.30 -4.00
C LEU A 272 -15.53 -21.16 -3.03
N ALA A 273 -14.99 -22.29 -3.50
CA ALA A 273 -14.07 -23.10 -2.71
C ALA A 273 -12.82 -22.29 -2.28
N VAL A 274 -12.21 -21.52 -3.19
CA VAL A 274 -11.09 -20.60 -2.85
C VAL A 274 -11.51 -19.56 -1.82
N LYS A 275 -12.68 -18.89 -1.96
CA LYS A 275 -13.19 -17.94 -0.94
C LYS A 275 -13.23 -18.58 0.45
N GLN A 276 -13.88 -19.75 0.58
CA GLN A 276 -14.05 -20.44 1.87
C GLN A 276 -12.71 -20.88 2.48
N TYR A 277 -11.77 -21.39 1.67
CA TYR A 277 -10.47 -21.81 2.19
C TYR A 277 -9.53 -20.64 2.53
N LYS A 278 -9.70 -19.45 1.93
CA LYS A 278 -8.97 -18.26 2.36
C LYS A 278 -9.35 -17.84 3.77
N LYS A 279 -10.64 -17.84 4.10
CA LYS A 279 -11.12 -17.53 5.48
C LYS A 279 -10.48 -18.41 6.57
N ILE A 280 -10.03 -19.62 6.24
CA ILE A 280 -9.26 -20.47 7.18
C ILE A 280 -7.88 -19.87 7.51
N ILE A 281 -7.21 -19.28 6.52
CA ILE A 281 -5.93 -18.58 6.69
C ILE A 281 -6.16 -17.32 7.51
N ASP A 282 -7.14 -16.51 7.12
CA ASP A 282 -7.48 -15.22 7.75
C ASP A 282 -7.88 -15.34 9.23
N LEU A 283 -8.36 -16.53 9.65
CA LEU A 283 -8.67 -16.87 11.04
C LEU A 283 -7.47 -17.43 11.82
N LEU A 284 -6.53 -18.14 11.18
CA LEU A 284 -5.57 -19.02 11.88
C LEU A 284 -4.08 -18.75 11.60
N GLU A 285 -3.67 -18.02 10.56
CA GLU A 285 -2.22 -17.84 10.24
C GLU A 285 -1.49 -16.91 11.24
N HIS A 286 -2.21 -16.09 12.01
CA HIS A 286 -1.62 -15.09 12.91
C HIS A 286 -1.99 -15.22 14.39
N ASP A 287 -2.74 -16.27 14.78
CA ASP A 287 -3.05 -16.49 16.20
C ASP A 287 -1.84 -17.05 16.96
N SER A 288 -1.53 -16.44 18.10
CA SER A 288 -0.30 -16.66 18.86
C SER A 288 -0.54 -16.98 20.34
N GLY A 289 -1.80 -16.97 20.80
CA GLY A 289 -2.15 -17.18 22.21
C GLY A 289 -2.67 -18.59 22.56
N LEU A 290 -2.65 -19.54 21.61
CA LEU A 290 -3.24 -20.87 21.78
C LEU A 290 -2.45 -21.75 22.77
N ASP A 291 -3.17 -22.52 23.60
CA ASP A 291 -2.58 -23.64 24.34
C ASP A 291 -2.10 -24.76 23.40
N ASP A 292 -1.27 -25.67 23.91
CA ASP A 292 -0.61 -26.66 23.05
C ASP A 292 -1.57 -27.71 22.41
N GLU A 293 -2.80 -27.88 22.92
CA GLU A 293 -3.79 -28.80 22.34
C GLU A 293 -4.62 -28.11 21.24
N MET A 294 -5.18 -26.92 21.52
CA MET A 294 -5.89 -26.10 20.53
C MET A 294 -4.98 -25.69 19.37
N LYS A 295 -3.69 -25.44 19.65
CA LYS A 295 -2.64 -25.14 18.66
C LYS A 295 -2.38 -26.32 17.73
N ALA A 296 -2.37 -27.55 18.23
CA ALA A 296 -2.26 -28.74 17.40
C ALA A 296 -3.48 -28.89 16.47
N GLU A 297 -4.70 -28.64 16.95
CA GLU A 297 -5.89 -28.71 16.09
C GLU A 297 -5.94 -27.57 15.06
N SER A 298 -5.66 -26.32 15.48
CA SER A 298 -5.59 -25.14 14.61
C SER A 298 -4.60 -25.36 13.45
N GLN A 299 -3.38 -25.83 13.73
CA GLN A 299 -2.38 -26.12 12.70
C GLN A 299 -2.84 -27.24 11.73
N ASN A 300 -3.58 -28.25 12.21
CA ASN A 300 -4.18 -29.28 11.35
C ASN A 300 -5.29 -28.73 10.43
N VAL A 301 -6.08 -27.75 10.90
CA VAL A 301 -7.11 -27.08 10.08
C VAL A 301 -6.47 -26.15 9.05
N LEU A 302 -5.47 -25.35 9.45
CA LEU A 302 -4.72 -24.45 8.56
C LEU A 302 -3.96 -25.21 7.45
N LEU A 303 -3.29 -26.31 7.80
CA LEU A 303 -2.64 -27.21 6.83
C LEU A 303 -3.65 -27.77 5.83
N ALA A 304 -4.85 -28.18 6.29
CA ALA A 304 -5.91 -28.62 5.39
C ALA A 304 -6.43 -27.50 4.47
N GLY A 305 -6.47 -26.24 4.95
CA GLY A 305 -6.79 -25.05 4.17
C GLY A 305 -5.83 -24.82 3.01
N HIS A 306 -4.52 -24.66 3.29
CA HIS A 306 -3.50 -24.49 2.25
C HIS A 306 -3.46 -25.67 1.26
N LEU A 307 -3.56 -26.90 1.77
CA LEU A 307 -3.62 -28.10 0.93
C LEU A 307 -4.80 -28.07 -0.04
N ASN A 308 -5.97 -27.62 0.40
CA ASN A 308 -7.15 -27.57 -0.45
C ASN A 308 -7.17 -26.36 -1.40
N LEU A 309 -6.59 -25.21 -1.00
CA LEU A 309 -6.32 -24.09 -1.92
C LEU A 309 -5.43 -24.52 -3.07
N ALA A 310 -4.34 -25.24 -2.80
CA ALA A 310 -3.47 -25.76 -3.85
C ALA A 310 -4.22 -26.67 -4.86
N MET A 311 -5.22 -27.44 -4.41
CA MET A 311 -6.09 -28.22 -5.31
C MET A 311 -7.08 -27.36 -6.09
N ALA A 312 -7.71 -26.37 -5.44
CA ALA A 312 -8.66 -25.47 -6.10
C ALA A 312 -7.98 -24.62 -7.18
N TYR A 313 -6.79 -24.08 -6.90
CA TYR A 313 -6.00 -23.31 -7.86
C TYR A 313 -5.47 -24.17 -9.01
N LEU A 314 -5.06 -25.43 -8.78
CA LEU A 314 -4.76 -26.38 -9.88
C LEU A 314 -5.96 -26.59 -10.81
N LYS A 315 -7.18 -26.70 -10.25
CA LYS A 315 -8.42 -26.84 -11.04
C LYS A 315 -8.75 -25.58 -11.84
N LEU A 316 -8.48 -24.40 -11.28
CA LEU A 316 -8.56 -23.11 -11.98
C LEU A 316 -7.43 -22.88 -13.01
N LYS A 317 -6.38 -23.73 -13.02
CA LYS A 317 -5.12 -23.60 -13.78
C LYS A 317 -4.17 -22.48 -13.28
N HIS A 318 -4.53 -21.82 -12.18
CA HIS A 318 -3.75 -20.83 -11.44
C HIS A 318 -2.53 -21.49 -10.79
N SER A 319 -1.50 -21.74 -11.59
CA SER A 319 -0.41 -22.65 -11.22
C SER A 319 0.64 -22.02 -10.32
N ILE A 320 0.67 -20.69 -10.19
CA ILE A 320 1.58 -19.96 -9.28
C ILE A 320 1.04 -20.07 -7.85
N GLU A 321 -0.23 -19.71 -7.64
CA GLU A 321 -0.90 -19.78 -6.34
C GLU A 321 -1.02 -21.23 -5.83
N ALA A 322 -1.20 -22.18 -6.75
CA ALA A 322 -1.15 -23.61 -6.43
C ALA A 322 0.23 -24.06 -5.91
N ARG A 323 1.32 -23.60 -6.53
CA ARG A 323 2.70 -23.86 -6.07
C ARG A 323 2.93 -23.26 -4.69
N ASP A 324 2.46 -22.03 -4.45
CA ASP A 324 2.80 -21.27 -3.25
C ASP A 324 2.02 -21.74 -2.01
N HIS A 325 0.74 -22.12 -2.14
CA HIS A 325 0.04 -22.81 -1.04
C HIS A 325 0.56 -24.23 -0.79
N ALA A 326 1.10 -24.90 -1.81
CA ALA A 326 1.80 -26.17 -1.62
C ALA A 326 3.18 -25.99 -0.96
N ASN A 327 3.88 -24.87 -1.18
CA ASN A 327 5.07 -24.47 -0.41
C ASN A 327 4.71 -24.26 1.07
N LYS A 328 3.65 -23.48 1.37
CA LYS A 328 3.16 -23.31 2.75
C LYS A 328 2.80 -24.62 3.44
N SER A 329 2.15 -25.53 2.72
CA SER A 329 1.85 -26.88 3.22
C SER A 329 3.11 -27.69 3.56
N LEU A 330 4.25 -27.46 2.88
CA LEU A 330 5.55 -28.11 3.14
C LEU A 330 6.42 -27.37 4.18
N GLU A 331 6.20 -26.08 4.41
CA GLU A 331 6.77 -25.35 5.56
C GLU A 331 6.24 -25.94 6.87
N MET A 332 4.94 -26.24 6.92
CA MET A 332 4.25 -26.90 8.04
C MET A 332 4.58 -28.39 8.14
N ASP A 333 4.29 -29.19 7.10
CA ASP A 333 4.57 -30.63 7.04
C ASP A 333 5.54 -30.96 5.90
N LYS A 334 6.82 -31.04 6.27
CA LYS A 334 7.95 -31.32 5.36
C LYS A 334 7.90 -32.73 4.72
N LYS A 335 6.95 -33.59 5.10
CA LYS A 335 6.73 -34.93 4.53
C LYS A 335 5.35 -35.05 3.86
N ASN A 336 4.64 -33.95 3.60
CA ASN A 336 3.29 -34.02 3.06
C ASN A 336 3.25 -34.46 1.59
N ILE A 337 2.90 -35.73 1.35
CA ILE A 337 2.79 -36.32 0.01
C ILE A 337 1.83 -35.51 -0.87
N LYS A 338 0.70 -35.01 -0.32
CA LYS A 338 -0.28 -34.24 -1.09
C LYS A 338 0.27 -32.89 -1.52
N ALA A 339 1.08 -32.23 -0.68
CA ALA A 339 1.71 -30.96 -1.02
C ALA A 339 2.79 -31.15 -2.11
N PHE A 340 3.71 -32.12 -1.94
CA PHE A 340 4.68 -32.45 -2.99
C PHE A 340 3.99 -32.79 -4.32
N PHE A 341 2.95 -33.63 -4.30
CA PHE A 341 2.24 -34.02 -5.52
C PHE A 341 1.58 -32.81 -6.22
N ARG A 342 0.91 -31.94 -5.45
CA ARG A 342 0.26 -30.73 -5.98
C ARG A 342 1.27 -29.70 -6.49
N ARG A 343 2.38 -29.51 -5.79
CA ARG A 343 3.47 -28.63 -6.24
C ARG A 343 4.14 -29.15 -7.51
N GLY A 344 4.36 -30.47 -7.60
CA GLY A 344 4.83 -31.12 -8.82
C GLY A 344 3.89 -30.94 -10.01
N GLN A 345 2.58 -31.00 -9.79
CA GLN A 345 1.59 -30.69 -10.84
C GLN A 345 1.64 -29.21 -11.26
N ALA A 346 1.78 -28.29 -10.30
CA ALA A 346 1.92 -26.86 -10.57
C ALA A 346 3.18 -26.56 -11.40
N TYR A 347 4.34 -27.08 -11.00
CA TYR A 347 5.58 -26.99 -11.78
C TYR A 347 5.45 -27.60 -13.19
N MET A 348 4.74 -28.73 -13.34
CA MET A 348 4.52 -29.34 -14.65
C MET A 348 3.63 -28.48 -15.56
N ASN A 349 2.68 -27.72 -15.01
CA ASN A 349 1.89 -26.73 -15.76
C ASN A 349 2.71 -25.49 -16.15
N LEU A 350 3.66 -25.07 -15.30
CA LEU A 350 4.56 -23.92 -15.53
C LEU A 350 5.69 -24.24 -16.52
N GLY A 351 5.90 -25.52 -16.88
CA GLY A 351 7.02 -25.96 -17.70
C GLY A 351 8.31 -26.24 -16.94
N GLU A 352 8.29 -26.16 -15.60
CA GLU A 352 9.43 -26.37 -14.70
C GLU A 352 9.64 -27.87 -14.42
N TYR A 353 9.79 -28.67 -15.49
CA TYR A 353 9.70 -30.14 -15.43
C TYR A 353 10.78 -30.80 -14.56
N GLU A 354 11.98 -30.23 -14.46
CA GLU A 354 13.05 -30.67 -13.56
C GLU A 354 12.64 -30.55 -12.08
N LEU A 355 11.93 -29.48 -11.69
CA LEU A 355 11.41 -29.30 -10.33
C LEU A 355 10.20 -30.21 -10.07
N ALA A 356 9.29 -30.33 -11.05
CA ALA A 356 8.21 -31.32 -11.00
C ALA A 356 8.73 -32.76 -10.81
N GLN A 357 9.80 -33.11 -11.53
CA GLN A 357 10.50 -34.39 -11.40
C GLN A 357 11.08 -34.61 -9.99
N SER A 358 11.56 -33.55 -9.34
CA SER A 358 12.04 -33.61 -7.94
C SER A 358 10.89 -33.93 -6.98
N ASP A 359 9.77 -33.21 -7.10
CA ASP A 359 8.60 -33.39 -6.24
C ASP A 359 7.91 -34.76 -6.41
N PHE A 360 7.79 -35.26 -7.64
CA PHE A 360 7.26 -36.61 -7.86
C PHE A 360 8.23 -37.72 -7.38
N ARG A 361 9.55 -37.46 -7.33
CA ARG A 361 10.49 -38.36 -6.62
C ARG A 361 10.31 -38.27 -5.12
N ALA A 362 10.13 -37.08 -4.53
CA ALA A 362 9.85 -36.93 -3.10
C ALA A 362 8.59 -37.71 -2.69
N CYS A 363 7.51 -37.65 -3.49
CA CYS A 363 6.32 -38.47 -3.30
C CYS A 363 6.64 -39.97 -3.26
N LEU A 364 7.44 -40.49 -4.20
CA LEU A 364 7.78 -41.92 -4.29
C LEU A 364 8.80 -42.37 -3.24
N ASN A 365 9.63 -41.46 -2.71
CA ASN A 365 10.54 -41.74 -1.60
C ASN A 365 9.77 -41.91 -0.27
N ILE A 366 8.59 -41.29 -0.15
CA ILE A 366 7.71 -41.40 1.03
C ILE A 366 6.70 -42.55 0.84
N GLU A 367 6.14 -42.68 -0.37
CA GLU A 367 5.15 -43.72 -0.73
C GLU A 367 5.53 -44.39 -2.07
N GLY A 368 6.40 -45.39 -2.03
CA GLY A 368 6.91 -46.06 -3.23
C GLY A 368 5.88 -46.77 -4.12
N ASN A 369 4.64 -46.95 -3.64
CA ASN A 369 3.52 -47.51 -4.39
C ASN A 369 2.58 -46.45 -4.98
N ASN A 370 2.90 -45.15 -4.85
CA ASN A 370 2.04 -44.07 -5.36
C ASN A 370 1.98 -44.07 -6.90
N LYS A 371 0.95 -44.72 -7.45
CA LYS A 371 0.76 -44.90 -8.90
C LYS A 371 0.64 -43.57 -9.64
N ALA A 372 0.01 -42.58 -9.02
CA ALA A 372 -0.16 -41.25 -9.62
C ALA A 372 1.17 -40.51 -9.75
N ALA A 373 1.98 -40.47 -8.69
CA ALA A 373 3.33 -39.87 -8.72
C ALA A 373 4.23 -40.59 -9.75
N LYS A 374 4.13 -41.93 -9.85
CA LYS A 374 4.87 -42.71 -10.86
C LYS A 374 4.47 -42.35 -12.30
N GLN A 375 3.19 -42.14 -12.56
CA GLN A 375 2.68 -41.71 -13.88
C GLN A 375 3.11 -40.27 -14.22
N GLN A 376 2.97 -39.33 -13.28
CA GLN A 376 3.38 -37.94 -13.50
C GLN A 376 4.91 -37.81 -13.67
N LEU A 377 5.71 -38.58 -12.92
CA LEU A 377 7.15 -38.67 -13.11
C LEU A 377 7.53 -39.17 -14.50
N GLN A 378 6.82 -40.18 -15.04
CA GLN A 378 7.01 -40.63 -16.42
C GLN A 378 6.68 -39.53 -17.43
N GLN A 379 5.61 -38.75 -17.21
CA GLN A 379 5.27 -37.62 -18.07
C GLN A 379 6.32 -36.50 -18.02
N CYS A 380 6.83 -36.15 -16.83
CA CYS A 380 7.93 -35.19 -16.70
C CYS A 380 9.19 -35.65 -17.45
N ILE A 381 9.56 -36.94 -17.32
CA ILE A 381 10.69 -37.52 -18.05
C ILE A 381 10.46 -37.50 -19.58
N ALA A 382 9.22 -37.66 -20.05
CA ALA A 382 8.87 -37.53 -21.46
C ALA A 382 8.97 -36.08 -21.95
N ASN A 383 8.46 -35.11 -21.18
CA ASN A 383 8.51 -33.68 -21.50
C ASN A 383 9.96 -33.18 -21.56
N ILE A 384 10.78 -33.47 -20.54
CA ILE A 384 12.22 -33.12 -20.51
C ILE A 384 12.97 -33.68 -21.74
N LYS A 385 12.66 -34.92 -22.15
CA LYS A 385 13.23 -35.51 -23.37
C LYS A 385 12.74 -34.81 -24.63
N ALA A 386 11.45 -34.47 -24.70
CA ALA A 386 10.84 -33.78 -25.83
C ALA A 386 11.41 -32.36 -25.99
N ASP A 387 11.61 -31.63 -24.90
CA ASP A 387 12.17 -30.28 -24.93
C ASP A 387 13.66 -30.27 -25.27
N ARG A 388 14.46 -31.18 -24.71
CA ARG A 388 15.85 -31.40 -25.16
C ARG A 388 15.94 -31.85 -26.64
N LEU A 389 14.89 -32.48 -27.18
CA LEU A 389 14.78 -32.79 -28.61
C LEU A 389 14.34 -31.58 -29.47
N LYS A 390 13.47 -30.69 -28.96
CA LYS A 390 13.15 -29.40 -29.60
C LYS A 390 14.40 -28.51 -29.63
N GLU A 391 15.06 -28.35 -28.49
CA GLU A 391 16.31 -27.63 -28.28
C GLU A 391 17.42 -28.14 -29.22
N LYS A 392 17.66 -29.46 -29.25
CA LYS A 392 18.64 -30.05 -30.19
C LYS A 392 18.27 -29.81 -31.66
N LYS A 393 16.99 -29.78 -32.04
CA LYS A 393 16.55 -29.44 -33.40
C LYS A 393 16.71 -27.94 -33.70
N LEU A 394 16.41 -27.08 -32.73
CA LEU A 394 16.53 -25.63 -32.84
C LEU A 394 18.00 -25.24 -33.06
N TYR A 395 18.90 -25.68 -32.18
CA TYR A 395 20.33 -25.46 -32.33
C TYR A 395 20.92 -26.19 -33.54
N GLY A 396 20.47 -27.42 -33.84
CA GLY A 396 20.92 -28.14 -35.05
C GLY A 396 20.59 -27.40 -36.35
N GLY A 397 19.38 -26.86 -36.46
CA GLY A 397 18.98 -26.00 -37.59
C GLY A 397 19.74 -24.68 -37.65
N MET A 398 20.13 -24.11 -36.50
CA MET A 398 21.02 -22.96 -36.44
C MET A 398 22.44 -23.31 -36.93
N PHE A 399 23.00 -24.44 -36.51
CA PHE A 399 24.32 -24.90 -36.99
C PHE A 399 24.36 -25.15 -38.50
N GLU A 400 23.34 -25.77 -39.10
CA GLU A 400 23.24 -25.87 -40.56
C GLU A 400 23.16 -24.50 -41.24
N LYS A 401 22.44 -23.54 -40.63
CA LYS A 401 22.27 -22.19 -41.17
C LYS A 401 23.57 -21.39 -41.12
N PHE A 402 24.36 -21.55 -40.05
CA PHE A 402 25.70 -20.95 -39.93
C PHE A 402 26.72 -21.61 -40.88
N ALA A 403 26.73 -22.95 -41.00
CA ALA A 403 27.60 -23.64 -41.95
C ALA A 403 27.39 -23.15 -43.40
N LYS A 404 26.12 -23.00 -43.83
CA LYS A 404 25.76 -22.45 -45.15
C LYS A 404 26.13 -20.97 -45.31
N GLN A 405 26.22 -20.19 -44.22
CA GLN A 405 26.73 -18.82 -44.27
C GLN A 405 28.26 -18.76 -44.36
N ASP A 406 28.98 -19.69 -43.76
CA ASP A 406 30.44 -19.74 -43.82
C ASP A 406 30.94 -20.33 -45.15
N GLU A 407 30.21 -21.27 -45.78
CA GLU A 407 30.44 -21.65 -47.19
C GLU A 407 30.33 -20.44 -48.13
N VAL A 408 29.30 -19.61 -47.96
CA VAL A 408 29.09 -18.38 -48.75
C VAL A 408 30.18 -17.34 -48.49
N LYS A 409 30.74 -17.24 -47.27
CA LYS A 409 31.91 -16.41 -46.98
C LYS A 409 33.16 -16.94 -47.67
N GLN A 410 33.45 -18.24 -47.58
CA GLN A 410 34.61 -18.83 -48.25
C GLN A 410 34.59 -18.59 -49.77
N SER A 411 33.42 -18.69 -50.41
CA SER A 411 33.29 -18.36 -51.83
C SER A 411 33.56 -16.89 -52.19
N ARG A 412 33.47 -15.96 -51.24
CA ARG A 412 33.81 -14.54 -51.44
C ARG A 412 35.28 -14.24 -51.19
N ASN A 413 35.88 -14.83 -50.14
CA ASN A 413 37.28 -14.61 -49.82
C ASN A 413 38.22 -15.00 -50.99
N CYS A 414 37.89 -16.05 -51.74
CA CYS A 414 38.65 -16.46 -52.92
C CYS A 414 38.60 -15.46 -54.10
N GLU A 415 37.65 -14.51 -54.10
CA GLU A 415 37.62 -13.40 -55.08
C GLU A 415 38.45 -12.19 -54.58
N GLU A 416 38.53 -11.98 -53.26
CA GLU A 416 39.25 -10.84 -52.65
C GLU A 416 40.76 -11.07 -52.45
N GLU A 417 41.22 -12.32 -52.29
CA GLU A 417 42.64 -12.67 -52.08
C GLU A 417 43.57 -12.31 -53.26
N ASN A 418 43.04 -12.00 -54.44
CA ASN A 418 43.84 -11.64 -55.63
C ASN A 418 44.37 -10.19 -55.65
N ASN A 419 44.08 -9.34 -54.64
CA ASN A 419 44.15 -7.88 -54.82
C ASN A 419 44.90 -7.06 -53.74
N ILE A 420 45.51 -7.68 -52.72
CA ILE A 420 46.28 -6.95 -51.68
C ILE A 420 47.56 -7.70 -51.26
N GLU A 421 48.63 -7.60 -52.08
CA GLU A 421 50.03 -7.75 -51.63
C GLU A 421 50.74 -6.39 -51.66
N ASP A 422 50.63 -5.57 -50.61
CA ASP A 422 51.69 -4.61 -50.24
C ASP A 422 51.57 -4.10 -48.78
N LEU A 423 52.68 -3.56 -48.27
CA LEU A 423 52.91 -2.80 -47.04
C LEU A 423 52.86 -3.59 -45.71
N SER A 424 53.75 -3.20 -44.77
CA SER A 424 54.28 -4.16 -43.78
C SER A 424 54.86 -3.56 -42.48
N LYS A 425 54.78 -4.37 -41.41
CA LYS A 425 55.69 -4.49 -40.23
C LYS A 425 55.84 -3.34 -39.19
N THR A 426 56.32 -3.78 -38.02
CA THR A 426 56.77 -3.06 -36.79
C THR A 426 55.68 -2.74 -35.74
N GLU A 427 55.86 -2.89 -34.41
CA GLU A 427 56.90 -3.59 -33.61
C GLU A 427 56.38 -3.98 -32.18
N GLU A 428 57.20 -4.62 -31.32
CA GLU A 428 56.81 -5.27 -30.04
C GLU A 428 57.33 -4.61 -28.73
N LYS A 429 56.78 -5.11 -27.58
CA LYS A 429 57.18 -5.04 -26.14
C LYS A 429 56.28 -4.12 -25.27
N GLY A 430 55.93 -4.39 -24.01
CA GLY A 430 56.13 -5.51 -23.04
C GLY A 430 55.27 -5.22 -21.77
N ASP A 431 55.30 -5.93 -20.62
CA ASP A 431 55.99 -7.15 -20.16
C ASP A 431 55.21 -7.78 -18.96
N SER A 432 55.86 -8.11 -17.84
CA SER A 432 55.38 -8.74 -16.58
C SER A 432 55.35 -7.72 -15.41
N GLY A 433 54.98 -7.99 -14.14
CA GLY A 433 54.50 -9.15 -13.37
C GLY A 433 54.45 -8.78 -11.86
N THR A 434 53.69 -9.47 -10.98
CA THR A 434 53.54 -9.04 -9.56
C THR A 434 53.54 -10.19 -8.52
N SER A 435 54.13 -9.95 -7.33
CA SER A 435 54.05 -10.86 -6.17
C SER A 435 54.33 -10.18 -4.79
N GLU A 436 53.46 -10.50 -3.83
CA GLU A 436 53.48 -10.49 -2.35
C GLU A 436 54.55 -9.79 -1.46
N LYS A 437 54.05 -9.13 -0.39
CA LYS A 437 54.49 -9.16 1.05
C LYS A 437 53.44 -8.40 1.91
N ILE A 438 52.86 -8.93 3.01
CA ILE A 438 53.38 -9.26 4.36
C ILE A 438 53.64 -8.03 5.25
N TYR A 439 52.99 -7.99 6.44
CA TYR A 439 53.17 -7.00 7.53
C TYR A 439 53.14 -7.68 8.93
N PRO A 440 53.79 -7.14 9.98
CA PRO A 440 53.92 -7.75 11.33
C PRO A 440 53.03 -7.14 12.45
N LEU A 441 53.33 -7.48 13.73
CA LEU A 441 52.44 -7.39 14.91
C LEU A 441 52.84 -6.34 15.99
N ILE A 442 51.83 -5.77 16.69
CA ILE A 442 51.61 -5.64 18.18
C ILE A 442 52.80 -5.16 19.07
N PRO A 443 52.65 -4.21 20.04
CA PRO A 443 51.55 -3.99 21.04
C PRO A 443 51.06 -2.51 21.14
N THR A 444 50.29 -1.96 22.12
CA THR A 444 49.60 -2.31 23.41
C THR A 444 48.47 -1.26 23.62
N GLY A 445 47.47 -1.30 24.53
CA GLY A 445 47.02 -2.25 25.56
C GLY A 445 46.83 -1.58 26.96
N ILE A 446 45.59 -1.44 27.46
CA ILE A 446 45.21 -0.89 28.80
C ILE A 446 43.88 -1.53 29.31
N HIS A 447 43.59 -1.43 30.61
CA HIS A 447 42.57 -2.20 31.34
C HIS A 447 41.10 -1.75 31.17
N LEU A 448 40.18 -2.72 31.35
CA LEU A 448 38.78 -2.53 31.74
C LEU A 448 38.59 -2.88 33.22
N THR A 449 37.63 -2.23 33.89
CA THR A 449 37.04 -2.66 35.17
C THR A 449 35.54 -2.38 35.15
N LEU A 450 34.72 -3.36 35.55
CA LEU A 450 33.27 -3.19 35.72
C LEU A 450 32.96 -2.72 37.15
N GLY A 451 31.98 -1.83 37.29
CA GLY A 451 31.36 -1.47 38.55
C GLY A 451 29.85 -1.70 38.49
N TYR A 452 29.35 -2.62 39.32
CA TYR A 452 27.91 -2.82 39.56
C TYR A 452 27.47 -1.91 40.72
N ILE A 453 26.26 -1.36 40.63
CA ILE A 453 25.55 -0.75 41.77
C ILE A 453 24.10 -1.28 41.73
N PRO A 454 23.59 -1.90 42.81
CA PRO A 454 22.20 -2.35 42.89
C PRO A 454 21.25 -1.21 43.28
N VAL A 455 19.97 -1.39 42.99
CA VAL A 455 18.88 -0.53 43.47
C VAL A 455 17.88 -1.42 44.20
N GLU A 456 17.60 -1.13 45.47
CA GLU A 456 16.55 -1.80 46.24
C GLU A 456 15.23 -0.99 46.23
N PRO A 457 14.07 -1.66 46.29
CA PRO A 457 12.78 -0.97 46.37
C PRO A 457 12.48 -0.53 47.80
N HIS A 458 11.97 0.69 47.98
CA HIS A 458 11.42 1.15 49.25
C HIS A 458 9.95 1.53 49.12
N THR A 459 9.21 1.26 50.19
CA THR A 459 7.75 1.13 50.21
C THR A 459 7.03 2.43 50.53
N PHE A 460 5.76 2.51 50.12
CA PHE A 460 4.79 3.46 50.66
C PHE A 460 4.80 3.46 52.19
N LEU A 461 4.83 4.65 52.79
CA LEU A 461 4.17 4.94 54.06
C LEU A 461 3.42 6.26 53.94
N HIS A 462 2.27 6.32 54.61
CA HIS A 462 1.27 7.38 54.51
C HIS A 462 1.27 8.17 55.82
N GLU A 463 1.69 9.45 55.80
CA GLU A 463 1.60 10.28 57.01
C GLU A 463 1.32 11.76 56.72
N SER A 464 0.55 12.34 57.62
CA SER A 464 0.09 13.74 57.71
C SER A 464 -0.58 13.89 59.08
N PRO A 465 -0.69 15.08 59.69
CA PRO A 465 -0.57 16.42 59.08
C PRO A 465 0.38 17.37 59.84
N MET A 466 0.46 18.65 59.43
CA MET A 466 0.08 19.83 60.26
C MET A 466 0.63 21.16 59.72
N GLY A 467 -0.28 22.13 59.47
CA GLY A 467 -0.08 23.55 59.81
C GLY A 467 0.96 24.38 59.05
N GLY A 468 0.53 25.01 57.95
CA GLY A 468 1.17 26.20 57.37
C GLY A 468 0.22 26.88 56.38
N ASP A 469 0.08 28.21 56.45
CA ASP A 469 -0.84 28.95 55.57
C ASP A 469 -0.36 28.89 54.11
N VAL A 470 -1.11 28.19 53.27
CA VAL A 470 -0.85 28.10 51.83
C VAL A 470 -1.46 29.35 51.15
N PRO A 471 -0.68 30.10 50.33
CA PRO A 471 -1.26 31.18 49.54
C PRO A 471 -2.27 30.60 48.55
N VAL A 472 -3.48 31.18 48.52
CA VAL A 472 -4.56 30.75 47.63
C VAL A 472 -4.07 30.82 46.17
N PRO A 473 -4.17 29.74 45.37
CA PRO A 473 -3.73 29.75 43.98
C PRO A 473 -4.38 30.87 43.16
N GLU A 474 -3.56 31.59 42.39
CA GLU A 474 -4.00 32.72 41.57
C GLU A 474 -4.69 32.20 40.30
N VAL A 475 -6.03 32.18 40.31
CA VAL A 475 -6.84 31.67 39.19
C VAL A 475 -6.81 32.65 38.02
N MET A 476 -6.27 32.19 36.90
CA MET A 476 -6.09 32.98 35.67
C MET A 476 -7.15 32.63 34.62
N ASP A 477 -7.88 33.63 34.15
CA ASP A 477 -8.75 33.50 32.98
C ASP A 477 -7.92 33.51 31.68
N LEU A 478 -8.04 32.46 30.87
CA LEU A 478 -7.32 32.25 29.61
C LEU A 478 -8.06 32.74 28.36
N THR A 479 -9.33 33.13 28.49
CA THR A 479 -10.13 33.62 27.35
C THR A 479 -9.67 34.99 26.88
N HIS A 480 -10.04 35.39 25.66
CA HIS A 480 -9.63 36.70 25.12
C HIS A 480 -10.42 37.88 25.72
N ASP A 481 -11.71 37.68 26.01
CA ASP A 481 -12.62 38.74 26.49
C ASP A 481 -12.70 38.81 28.03
N LYS A 482 -12.11 37.84 28.73
CA LYS A 482 -12.19 37.65 30.19
C LYS A 482 -13.62 37.42 30.68
N ASP A 483 -14.30 36.47 30.03
CA ASP A 483 -15.68 36.06 30.30
C ASP A 483 -15.78 34.95 31.38
N GLY A 484 -14.64 34.47 31.91
CA GLY A 484 -14.55 33.33 32.82
C GLY A 484 -14.80 31.96 32.16
N GLY A 485 -14.78 31.87 30.83
CA GLY A 485 -15.09 30.65 30.06
C GLY A 485 -14.06 29.54 30.20
N VAL A 486 -12.79 29.89 30.42
CA VAL A 486 -11.67 28.97 30.65
C VAL A 486 -10.78 29.53 31.76
N LEU A 487 -10.92 29.00 32.97
CA LEU A 487 -10.10 29.38 34.12
C LEU A 487 -9.01 28.32 34.35
N LYS A 488 -7.77 28.78 34.60
CA LYS A 488 -6.62 27.93 34.93
C LYS A 488 -6.12 28.22 36.35
N GLU A 489 -5.86 27.16 37.09
CA GLU A 489 -5.25 27.17 38.42
C GLU A 489 -4.03 26.24 38.39
N ILE A 490 -2.84 26.71 38.77
CA ILE A 490 -1.61 25.88 38.77
C ILE A 490 -1.52 25.15 40.12
N LEU A 491 -1.63 23.82 40.08
CA LEU A 491 -1.53 22.96 41.28
C LEU A 491 -0.07 22.59 41.59
N LYS A 492 0.76 22.46 40.54
CA LYS A 492 2.20 22.18 40.62
C LYS A 492 2.89 22.85 39.43
N SER A 493 3.81 23.77 39.69
CA SER A 493 4.62 24.41 38.65
C SER A 493 5.50 23.40 37.90
N GLY A 494 5.60 23.55 36.57
CA GLY A 494 6.53 22.78 35.75
C GLY A 494 7.94 23.38 35.67
N GLU A 495 8.77 22.78 34.84
CA GLU A 495 10.16 23.18 34.59
C GLU A 495 10.29 24.55 33.91
N VAL A 496 11.42 25.23 34.14
CA VAL A 496 11.72 26.54 33.54
C VAL A 496 12.14 26.36 32.08
N GLY A 497 11.23 26.69 31.14
CA GLY A 497 11.51 26.62 29.71
C GLY A 497 10.38 27.13 28.82
N GLU A 498 10.44 26.78 27.54
CA GLU A 498 9.31 26.95 26.60
C GLU A 498 8.12 26.05 26.98
N GLY A 499 6.97 26.26 26.33
CA GLY A 499 5.82 25.34 26.40
C GLY A 499 5.57 24.70 25.02
N PRO A 500 4.49 23.91 24.87
CA PRO A 500 4.04 23.44 23.57
C PRO A 500 3.51 24.59 22.72
N LEU A 501 3.88 24.62 21.44
CA LEU A 501 3.34 25.55 20.45
C LEU A 501 2.18 24.92 19.67
N ARG A 502 1.37 25.77 19.04
CA ARG A 502 0.28 25.33 18.15
C ARG A 502 0.84 24.46 17.01
N GLY A 503 0.40 23.21 16.95
CA GLY A 503 0.88 22.21 16.00
C GLY A 503 1.99 21.28 16.51
N ASP A 504 2.51 21.47 17.73
CA ASP A 504 3.22 20.40 18.43
C ASP A 504 2.22 19.28 18.80
N ARG A 505 2.70 18.03 18.82
CA ARG A 505 2.03 16.88 19.42
C ARG A 505 2.40 16.83 20.90
N VAL A 506 1.40 16.73 21.77
CA VAL A 506 1.52 16.91 23.22
C VAL A 506 1.01 15.67 23.95
N THR A 507 1.77 15.23 24.95
CA THR A 507 1.50 14.02 25.75
C THR A 507 1.13 14.42 27.18
N VAL A 508 -0.05 14.01 27.66
CA VAL A 508 -0.61 14.38 28.97
C VAL A 508 -1.21 13.19 29.73
N HIS A 509 -1.28 13.31 31.06
CA HIS A 509 -2.29 12.60 31.85
C HIS A 509 -3.38 13.58 32.30
N TYR A 510 -4.60 13.08 32.49
CA TYR A 510 -5.70 13.90 32.99
C TYR A 510 -6.74 13.10 33.80
N VAL A 511 -7.53 13.84 34.57
CA VAL A 511 -8.81 13.41 35.16
C VAL A 511 -9.83 14.51 34.89
N GLY A 512 -10.97 14.18 34.30
CA GLY A 512 -12.05 15.10 33.95
C GLY A 512 -13.32 14.81 34.77
N THR A 513 -13.92 15.86 35.33
CA THR A 513 -15.09 15.79 36.23
C THR A 513 -16.17 16.83 35.85
N LEU A 514 -17.43 16.57 36.21
CA LEU A 514 -18.48 17.59 36.17
C LEU A 514 -18.31 18.59 37.31
N ALA A 515 -18.48 19.88 37.03
CA ALA A 515 -18.37 20.93 38.05
C ALA A 515 -19.55 20.99 39.04
N GLU A 516 -20.67 20.33 38.73
CA GLU A 516 -21.90 20.38 39.55
C GLU A 516 -21.88 19.39 40.72
N ASP A 517 -21.50 18.13 40.46
CA ASP A 517 -21.51 17.03 41.45
C ASP A 517 -20.13 16.38 41.69
N GLY A 518 -19.11 16.75 40.92
CA GLY A 518 -17.77 16.16 41.00
C GLY A 518 -17.65 14.76 40.40
N SER A 519 -18.67 14.27 39.69
CA SER A 519 -18.63 12.95 39.03
C SER A 519 -17.56 12.90 37.94
N GLU A 520 -16.81 11.80 37.89
CA GLU A 520 -15.75 11.60 36.89
C GLU A 520 -16.37 11.23 35.54
N VAL A 521 -16.08 12.03 34.51
CA VAL A 521 -16.55 11.79 33.15
C VAL A 521 -15.53 11.00 32.34
N ASP A 522 -14.24 11.22 32.53
CA ASP A 522 -13.18 10.51 31.79
C ASP A 522 -11.79 10.71 32.44
N SER A 523 -10.92 9.72 32.34
CA SER A 523 -9.61 9.73 33.02
C SER A 523 -8.59 8.84 32.33
N SER A 524 -7.43 9.42 31.99
CA SER A 524 -6.29 8.65 31.50
C SER A 524 -5.40 8.12 32.64
N ARG A 525 -5.73 8.43 33.90
CA ARG A 525 -5.08 7.83 35.06
C ARG A 525 -5.68 6.45 35.41
N GLU A 526 -6.97 6.20 35.14
CA GLU A 526 -7.59 4.87 35.33
C GLU A 526 -6.97 3.80 34.42
N THR A 527 -6.75 4.13 33.14
CA THR A 527 -6.18 3.20 32.15
C THR A 527 -4.66 3.08 32.24
N GLY A 528 -3.99 4.00 32.95
CA GLY A 528 -2.53 4.13 32.99
C GLY A 528 -1.88 4.52 31.66
N GLN A 529 -2.67 4.83 30.63
CA GLN A 529 -2.17 5.17 29.29
C GLN A 529 -2.14 6.69 29.10
N GLN A 530 -0.99 7.24 28.71
CA GLN A 530 -0.86 8.66 28.38
C GLN A 530 -1.70 9.01 27.14
N PHE A 531 -2.32 10.19 27.17
CA PHE A 531 -3.13 10.70 26.07
C PHE A 531 -2.29 11.65 25.20
N GLU A 532 -2.39 11.52 23.87
CA GLU A 532 -1.65 12.35 22.91
C GLU A 532 -2.59 13.03 21.91
N PHE A 533 -2.38 14.32 21.69
CA PHE A 533 -3.14 15.13 20.72
C PHE A 533 -2.27 16.24 20.10
N THR A 534 -2.73 16.80 18.98
CA THR A 534 -2.07 17.94 18.30
C THR A 534 -2.66 19.27 18.79
N LEU A 535 -1.84 20.11 19.42
CA LEU A 535 -2.30 21.32 20.09
C LEU A 535 -2.78 22.41 19.10
N GLY A 536 -3.92 23.04 19.39
CA GLY A 536 -4.50 24.13 18.62
C GLY A 536 -5.10 23.68 17.28
N LYS A 537 -5.52 22.42 17.18
CA LYS A 537 -6.15 21.80 16.00
C LYS A 537 -7.63 21.46 16.19
N GLY A 538 -8.18 21.55 17.40
CA GLY A 538 -9.53 21.06 17.69
C GLY A 538 -9.63 19.53 17.77
N GLU A 539 -8.53 18.83 18.04
CA GLU A 539 -8.55 17.40 18.42
C GLU A 539 -9.06 17.21 19.87
N VAL A 540 -9.10 18.29 20.65
CA VAL A 540 -9.62 18.40 22.02
C VAL A 540 -10.54 19.62 22.13
N ILE A 541 -11.27 19.73 23.25
CA ILE A 541 -12.15 20.88 23.51
C ILE A 541 -11.39 22.22 23.54
N LYS A 542 -12.06 23.33 23.21
CA LYS A 542 -11.45 24.67 23.11
C LYS A 542 -10.69 25.07 24.40
N GLY A 543 -11.22 24.70 25.56
CA GLY A 543 -10.61 24.96 26.86
C GLY A 543 -9.26 24.26 27.09
N TRP A 544 -9.08 23.07 26.51
CA TRP A 544 -7.78 22.38 26.52
C TRP A 544 -6.79 23.00 25.54
N ASP A 545 -7.24 23.33 24.31
CA ASP A 545 -6.40 23.98 23.29
C ASP A 545 -5.87 25.36 23.77
N LEU A 546 -6.63 26.05 24.62
CA LEU A 546 -6.18 27.25 25.34
C LEU A 546 -5.32 26.92 26.58
N GLY A 547 -5.75 25.97 27.40
CA GLY A 547 -5.12 25.61 28.66
C GLY A 547 -3.71 25.04 28.51
N VAL A 548 -3.57 23.98 27.73
CA VAL A 548 -2.31 23.23 27.58
C VAL A 548 -1.24 24.06 26.87
N ALA A 549 -1.63 24.98 25.99
CA ALA A 549 -0.73 25.97 25.36
C ALA A 549 -0.03 26.91 26.36
N THR A 550 -0.52 26.99 27.61
CA THR A 550 0.10 27.80 28.67
C THR A 550 0.93 26.99 29.67
N MET A 551 1.02 25.67 29.52
CA MET A 551 1.67 24.77 30.49
C MET A 551 3.17 24.58 30.23
N LYS A 552 3.90 24.14 31.27
CA LYS A 552 5.31 23.75 31.26
C LYS A 552 5.50 22.26 31.50
N LYS A 553 6.70 21.74 31.22
CA LYS A 553 7.02 20.31 31.39
C LYS A 553 6.88 19.90 32.86
N GLY A 554 6.13 18.85 33.14
CA GLY A 554 5.83 18.38 34.49
C GLY A 554 4.86 19.27 35.30
N GLU A 555 4.26 20.30 34.69
CA GLU A 555 3.22 21.12 35.33
C GLU A 555 1.93 20.33 35.51
N ILE A 556 1.28 20.49 36.66
CA ILE A 556 -0.11 20.05 36.90
C ILE A 556 -0.97 21.29 37.07
N ALA A 557 -2.02 21.41 36.28
CA ALA A 557 -2.96 22.51 36.32
C ALA A 557 -4.41 22.01 36.30
N ARG A 558 -5.29 22.70 37.03
CA ARG A 558 -6.74 22.54 36.94
C ARG A 558 -7.28 23.53 35.93
N LEU A 559 -8.02 23.04 34.94
CA LEU A 559 -8.80 23.84 33.99
C LEU A 559 -10.28 23.71 34.31
N THR A 560 -10.96 24.84 34.53
CA THR A 560 -12.43 24.90 34.57
C THR A 560 -12.92 25.47 33.26
N CYS A 561 -13.74 24.72 32.52
CA CYS A 561 -14.21 25.06 31.19
C CYS A 561 -15.73 25.08 31.14
N LYS A 562 -16.33 26.24 30.85
CA LYS A 562 -17.78 26.36 30.59
C LYS A 562 -18.16 25.59 29.31
N SER A 563 -19.45 25.32 29.15
CA SER A 563 -20.01 24.57 28.02
C SER A 563 -19.54 25.08 26.65
N ASP A 564 -19.54 26.40 26.41
CA ASP A 564 -19.06 27.03 25.17
C ASP A 564 -17.60 26.69 24.80
N TYR A 565 -16.79 26.36 25.80
CA TYR A 565 -15.38 25.96 25.66
C TYR A 565 -15.18 24.45 25.84
N ALA A 566 -16.25 23.71 26.12
CA ALA A 566 -16.33 22.26 26.27
C ALA A 566 -17.22 21.63 25.16
N TYR A 567 -18.45 21.21 25.50
CA TYR A 567 -19.37 20.47 24.60
C TYR A 567 -20.68 21.21 24.26
N GLY A 568 -20.90 22.42 24.77
CA GLY A 568 -22.08 23.26 24.49
C GLY A 568 -23.42 22.69 24.96
N GLU A 569 -24.51 23.24 24.42
CA GLU A 569 -25.91 22.85 24.69
C GLU A 569 -26.20 21.36 24.39
N LEU A 570 -25.44 20.72 23.48
CA LEU A 570 -25.65 19.30 23.14
C LEU A 570 -25.00 18.33 24.14
N GLY A 571 -24.02 18.80 24.92
CA GLY A 571 -23.23 17.95 25.82
C GLY A 571 -22.53 16.80 25.09
N HIS A 572 -22.31 15.70 25.81
CA HIS A 572 -21.94 14.41 25.23
C HIS A 572 -22.59 13.25 26.02
N PRO A 573 -23.90 13.02 25.85
CA PRO A 573 -24.65 12.02 26.61
C PRO A 573 -24.13 10.58 26.40
N PRO A 574 -24.27 9.68 27.39
CA PRO A 574 -24.89 9.89 28.70
C PRO A 574 -23.95 10.52 29.75
N LYS A 575 -22.65 10.61 29.47
CA LYS A 575 -21.63 11.03 30.47
C LYS A 575 -21.62 12.53 30.76
N ILE A 576 -21.87 13.37 29.74
CA ILE A 576 -21.78 14.83 29.86
C ILE A 576 -23.14 15.43 29.47
N PRO A 577 -23.86 16.13 30.37
CA PRO A 577 -25.17 16.72 30.08
C PRO A 577 -25.08 18.00 29.22
N SER A 578 -26.26 18.50 28.81
CA SER A 578 -26.46 19.87 28.28
C SER A 578 -25.73 20.87 29.16
N ASP A 579 -24.97 21.78 28.55
CA ASP A 579 -24.39 22.95 29.21
C ASP A 579 -23.44 22.66 30.39
N ALA A 580 -22.91 21.44 30.43
CA ALA A 580 -21.95 21.01 31.43
C ALA A 580 -20.71 21.92 31.48
N THR A 581 -20.45 22.49 32.66
CA THR A 581 -19.13 23.02 33.00
C THR A 581 -18.26 21.86 33.50
N LEU A 582 -17.06 21.73 32.94
CA LEU A 582 -16.14 20.64 33.24
C LEU A 582 -14.91 21.13 34.00
N ILE A 583 -14.40 20.31 34.91
CA ILE A 583 -13.15 20.54 35.63
C ILE A 583 -12.18 19.41 35.25
N PHE A 584 -11.05 19.77 34.66
CA PHE A 584 -9.96 18.86 34.30
C PHE A 584 -8.73 19.15 35.15
N GLU A 585 -8.20 18.16 35.86
CA GLU A 585 -6.79 18.17 36.27
C GLU A 585 -5.96 17.60 35.11
N ILE A 586 -4.95 18.34 34.63
CA ILE A 586 -4.07 17.93 33.53
C ILE A 586 -2.62 18.01 33.99
N GLU A 587 -1.84 16.98 33.68
CA GLU A 587 -0.38 16.90 33.88
C GLU A 587 0.33 16.81 32.53
N LEU A 588 1.17 17.81 32.21
CA LEU A 588 1.90 17.87 30.94
C LEU A 588 3.21 17.07 31.02
N TYR A 589 3.30 15.94 30.32
CA TYR A 589 4.49 15.07 30.33
C TYR A 589 5.55 15.50 29.33
N ASP A 590 5.19 15.62 28.05
CA ASP A 590 6.14 16.02 26.99
C ASP A 590 5.43 16.61 25.77
N TRP A 591 6.22 17.17 24.85
CA TRP A 591 5.73 17.59 23.54
C TRP A 591 6.84 17.62 22.48
N HIS A 592 6.47 17.33 21.23
CA HIS A 592 7.39 17.39 20.10
C HIS A 592 6.72 17.97 18.85
N GLY A 593 7.52 18.50 17.94
CA GLY A 593 7.02 18.99 16.65
C GLY A 593 6.48 17.86 15.76
N GLU A 594 5.73 18.24 14.73
CA GLU A 594 5.20 17.31 13.72
C GLU A 594 6.34 16.58 12.99
N ASP A 595 6.36 15.25 13.04
CA ASP A 595 7.33 14.45 12.28
C ASP A 595 6.90 14.31 10.81
N LEU A 596 7.69 14.88 9.91
CA LEU A 596 7.52 14.85 8.45
C LEU A 596 8.31 13.71 7.77
N SER A 597 8.96 12.83 8.53
CA SER A 597 9.54 11.59 8.01
C SER A 597 8.44 10.66 7.47
N SER A 598 8.74 9.96 6.37
CA SER A 598 7.78 9.04 5.73
C SER A 598 7.54 7.74 6.51
N LYS A 599 8.28 7.54 7.62
CA LYS A 599 8.15 6.37 8.52
C LYS A 599 7.74 6.72 9.95
N LYS A 600 7.53 8.01 10.25
CA LYS A 600 7.38 8.53 11.62
C LYS A 600 8.53 8.08 12.55
N ASP A 601 9.77 8.23 12.05
CA ASP A 601 11.01 7.77 12.69
C ASP A 601 11.80 8.88 13.42
N GLY A 602 11.15 10.00 13.73
CA GLY A 602 11.74 11.19 14.36
C GLY A 602 12.68 11.96 13.43
N GLY A 603 12.77 11.57 12.16
CA GLY A 603 13.86 11.98 11.28
C GLY A 603 13.81 13.42 10.77
N ILE A 604 12.62 14.05 10.74
CA ILE A 604 12.37 15.44 10.31
C ILE A 604 11.28 16.03 11.22
N ILE A 605 11.65 16.77 12.25
CA ILE A 605 10.69 17.37 13.20
C ILE A 605 10.43 18.83 12.82
N ARG A 606 9.17 19.20 12.54
CA ARG A 606 8.71 20.57 12.31
C ARG A 606 7.99 21.16 13.53
N ARG A 607 8.42 22.34 13.98
CA ARG A 607 7.63 23.20 14.89
C ARG A 607 7.35 24.54 14.21
N ILE A 608 6.07 24.90 14.11
CA ILE A 608 5.62 26.13 13.46
C ILE A 608 5.80 27.30 14.43
N LEU A 609 6.46 28.37 13.97
CA LEU A 609 6.62 29.63 14.72
C LEU A 609 5.59 30.68 14.28
N VAL A 610 5.34 30.77 12.97
CA VAL A 610 4.34 31.64 12.34
C VAL A 610 3.57 30.82 11.33
N SER A 611 2.24 30.75 11.47
CA SER A 611 1.39 30.06 10.50
C SER A 611 1.38 30.81 9.17
N GLY A 612 1.62 30.09 8.07
CA GLY A 612 1.39 30.64 6.74
C GLY A 612 -0.09 30.71 6.36
N GLU A 613 -0.36 31.46 5.30
CA GLU A 613 -1.67 31.79 4.75
C GLU A 613 -2.11 30.81 3.64
N GLY A 614 -3.41 30.82 3.34
CA GLY A 614 -4.00 30.03 2.25
C GLY A 614 -4.05 28.52 2.52
N TYR A 615 -4.25 27.75 1.45
CA TYR A 615 -4.44 26.29 1.50
C TYR A 615 -3.42 25.49 0.66
N LEU A 616 -2.74 26.14 -0.29
CA LEU A 616 -1.77 25.51 -1.16
C LEU A 616 -0.41 25.34 -0.46
N THR A 617 0.33 24.30 -0.84
CA THR A 617 1.74 24.09 -0.50
C THR A 617 2.55 23.78 -1.78
N PRO A 618 3.90 23.91 -1.73
CA PRO A 618 4.77 23.50 -2.83
C PRO A 618 4.64 22.01 -3.22
N ASN A 619 4.83 21.71 -4.51
CA ASN A 619 4.95 20.36 -5.06
C ASN A 619 6.32 20.13 -5.74
N ASP A 620 6.63 18.90 -6.13
CA ASP A 620 7.95 18.56 -6.72
C ASP A 620 8.18 19.25 -8.08
N GLY A 621 9.17 20.15 -8.12
CA GLY A 621 9.44 21.04 -9.25
C GLY A 621 8.92 22.46 -9.08
N ALA A 622 8.17 22.78 -8.02
CA ALA A 622 7.76 24.15 -7.71
C ALA A 622 8.97 25.06 -7.51
N ILE A 623 8.93 26.29 -8.01
CA ILE A 623 9.95 27.29 -7.69
C ILE A 623 9.64 27.86 -6.32
N VAL A 624 10.43 27.51 -5.31
CA VAL A 624 10.28 28.03 -3.94
C VAL A 624 11.21 29.22 -3.69
N ASP A 625 10.71 30.19 -2.92
CA ASP A 625 11.43 31.39 -2.49
C ASP A 625 11.50 31.39 -0.96
N VAL A 626 12.65 31.01 -0.41
CA VAL A 626 12.83 30.75 1.02
C VAL A 626 13.97 31.55 1.62
N CYS A 627 13.78 32.01 2.86
CA CYS A 627 14.89 32.37 3.74
C CYS A 627 15.24 31.16 4.61
N VAL A 628 16.51 30.77 4.66
CA VAL A 628 17.01 29.61 5.42
C VAL A 628 18.14 30.04 6.36
N ASN A 629 18.03 29.65 7.62
CA ASN A 629 19.04 29.86 8.68
C ASN A 629 19.35 28.51 9.33
N GLY A 630 20.39 27.84 8.83
CA GLY A 630 20.83 26.51 9.24
C GLY A 630 21.89 26.56 10.34
N ARG A 631 21.71 25.77 11.39
CA ARG A 631 22.58 25.64 12.56
C ARG A 631 23.00 24.20 12.80
N VAL A 632 24.23 24.02 13.28
CA VAL A 632 24.75 22.76 13.80
C VAL A 632 25.39 23.03 15.16
N ASN A 633 24.97 22.31 16.20
CA ASN A 633 25.39 22.55 17.59
C ASN A 633 25.30 24.03 18.01
N GLY A 634 24.21 24.72 17.62
CA GLY A 634 23.98 26.15 17.86
C GLY A 634 24.70 27.12 16.90
N THR A 635 25.81 26.69 16.27
CA THR A 635 26.60 27.48 15.31
C THR A 635 25.88 27.59 13.96
N VAL A 636 25.64 28.81 13.48
CA VAL A 636 25.08 29.07 12.14
C VAL A 636 26.10 28.69 11.07
N PHE A 637 25.67 27.90 10.08
CA PHE A 637 26.49 27.48 8.93
C PHE A 637 25.88 27.89 7.57
N ASP A 638 24.59 28.18 7.55
CA ASP A 638 23.88 28.72 6.37
C ASP A 638 22.92 29.81 6.83
N ASN A 639 22.89 30.96 6.15
CA ASN A 639 21.98 32.07 6.46
C ASN A 639 21.81 32.95 5.22
N ARG A 640 20.78 32.69 4.43
CA ARG A 640 20.55 33.35 3.14
C ARG A 640 19.11 33.21 2.65
N GLU A 641 18.79 34.05 1.68
CA GLU A 641 17.63 33.88 0.81
C GLU A 641 18.05 33.05 -0.40
N VAL A 642 17.22 32.08 -0.81
CA VAL A 642 17.51 31.20 -1.94
C VAL A 642 16.25 30.83 -2.70
N LYS A 643 16.31 30.95 -4.03
CA LYS A 643 15.29 30.47 -4.96
C LYS A 643 15.78 29.22 -5.68
N PHE A 644 14.99 28.15 -5.67
CA PHE A 644 15.33 26.88 -6.31
C PHE A 644 14.08 26.08 -6.72
N PRO A 645 14.18 25.21 -7.74
CA PRO A 645 13.14 24.21 -8.01
C PRO A 645 13.17 23.13 -6.92
N LEU A 646 12.08 23.01 -6.19
CA LEU A 646 11.91 22.03 -5.11
C LEU A 646 12.11 20.63 -5.65
N GLY A 647 12.95 19.84 -4.98
CA GLY A 647 13.35 18.53 -5.42
C GLY A 647 14.70 18.48 -6.17
N GLU A 648 15.34 19.62 -6.44
CA GLU A 648 16.72 19.76 -6.94
C GLU A 648 17.63 20.51 -5.93
N GLY A 649 17.14 20.76 -4.70
CA GLY A 649 17.76 21.63 -3.69
C GLY A 649 19.17 21.23 -3.25
N THR A 650 19.57 19.96 -3.46
CA THR A 650 20.97 19.54 -3.27
C THR A 650 21.97 20.37 -4.08
N GLU A 651 21.58 20.86 -5.26
CA GLU A 651 22.40 21.78 -6.08
C GLU A 651 22.63 23.14 -5.40
N HIS A 652 21.70 23.52 -4.52
CA HIS A 652 21.69 24.77 -3.77
C HIS A 652 22.21 24.60 -2.33
N ASN A 653 22.85 23.47 -2.02
CA ASN A 653 23.25 23.04 -0.66
C ASN A 653 22.08 22.91 0.34
N ILE A 654 20.87 22.60 -0.13
CA ILE A 654 19.72 22.26 0.72
C ILE A 654 19.67 20.72 0.90
N PRO A 655 19.51 20.19 2.13
CA PRO A 655 19.39 18.76 2.35
C PRO A 655 17.96 18.24 2.06
N GLU A 656 17.85 16.97 1.65
CA GLU A 656 16.60 16.31 1.25
C GLU A 656 15.49 16.46 2.31
N GLY A 657 15.83 16.40 3.60
CA GLY A 657 14.89 16.57 4.69
C GLY A 657 14.24 17.96 4.76
N LEU A 658 14.93 19.00 4.30
CA LEU A 658 14.37 20.36 4.26
C LEU A 658 13.46 20.54 3.04
N GLU A 659 13.79 19.92 1.91
CA GLU A 659 12.91 19.89 0.73
C GLU A 659 11.59 19.18 1.07
N ARG A 660 11.68 17.99 1.68
CA ARG A 660 10.51 17.24 2.16
C ARG A 660 9.71 17.95 3.26
N ALA A 661 10.32 18.90 3.96
CA ALA A 661 9.60 19.77 4.89
C ALA A 661 8.83 20.86 4.13
N LEU A 662 9.46 21.51 3.14
CA LEU A 662 8.87 22.59 2.35
C LEU A 662 7.62 22.16 1.55
N GLU A 663 7.50 20.90 1.15
CA GLU A 663 6.26 20.30 0.60
C GLU A 663 5.02 20.51 1.50
N ARG A 664 5.22 20.79 2.80
CA ARG A 664 4.18 20.99 3.82
C ARG A 664 4.06 22.44 4.32
N PHE A 665 4.89 23.35 3.83
CA PHE A 665 4.84 24.76 4.24
C PHE A 665 3.74 25.51 3.48
N LYS A 666 3.05 26.41 4.19
CA LYS A 666 2.20 27.44 3.57
C LYS A 666 3.00 28.70 3.21
N LYS A 667 2.44 29.54 2.34
CA LYS A 667 3.03 30.86 2.02
C LYS A 667 3.03 31.75 3.27
N GLY A 668 4.17 32.36 3.58
CA GLY A 668 4.39 33.12 4.82
C GLY A 668 4.63 32.25 6.05
N GLU A 669 4.66 30.91 5.93
CA GLU A 669 4.96 30.05 7.07
C GLU A 669 6.42 30.21 7.49
N LYS A 670 6.63 30.40 8.79
CA LYS A 670 7.94 30.35 9.42
C LYS A 670 7.98 29.22 10.44
N SER A 671 8.92 28.29 10.27
CA SER A 671 8.99 27.04 11.04
C SER A 671 10.43 26.67 11.36
N THR A 672 10.65 26.01 12.50
CA THR A 672 11.92 25.32 12.80
C THR A 672 11.84 23.86 12.37
N ILE A 673 12.89 23.37 11.73
CA ILE A 673 13.02 22.02 11.18
C ILE A 673 14.28 21.37 11.76
N LYS A 674 14.12 20.34 12.59
CA LYS A 674 15.24 19.52 13.09
C LYS A 674 15.41 18.30 12.19
N LEU A 675 16.61 18.12 11.66
CA LEU A 675 16.96 17.03 10.74
C LEU A 675 17.92 16.06 11.43
N SER A 676 17.52 14.79 11.47
CA SER A 676 18.43 13.69 11.80
C SER A 676 19.50 13.51 10.71
N PRO A 677 20.65 12.87 11.00
CA PRO A 677 21.71 12.65 10.03
C PRO A 677 21.26 11.97 8.74
N LYS A 678 20.24 11.11 8.83
CA LYS A 678 19.60 10.40 7.71
C LYS A 678 18.96 11.33 6.67
N TYR A 679 18.41 12.46 7.12
CA TYR A 679 17.71 13.44 6.28
C TYR A 679 18.49 14.77 6.10
N ALA A 680 19.61 14.90 6.80
CA ALA A 680 20.64 15.93 6.62
C ALA A 680 21.67 15.50 5.54
N PHE A 681 22.95 15.85 5.70
CA PHE A 681 24.04 15.48 4.77
C PHE A 681 24.68 14.09 5.04
N GLY A 682 24.03 13.22 5.82
CA GLY A 682 24.44 11.83 6.02
C GLY A 682 25.81 11.64 6.71
N SER A 683 26.37 10.45 6.53
CA SER A 683 27.70 10.07 7.05
C SER A 683 28.88 10.73 6.32
N ALA A 684 28.64 11.53 5.28
CA ALA A 684 29.66 12.35 4.62
C ALA A 684 29.78 13.74 5.26
N GLY A 685 28.68 14.29 5.78
CA GLY A 685 28.58 15.71 6.13
C GLY A 685 28.65 16.60 4.89
N ASN A 686 28.84 17.90 5.07
CA ASN A 686 29.14 18.83 3.98
C ASN A 686 30.26 19.79 4.40
N ARG A 687 31.50 19.39 4.09
CA ARG A 687 32.73 20.14 4.43
C ARG A 687 32.77 21.54 3.83
N PHE A 688 32.08 21.80 2.71
CA PHE A 688 32.09 23.11 2.05
C PHE A 688 31.37 24.18 2.89
N ILE A 689 30.32 23.78 3.62
CA ILE A 689 29.57 24.62 4.56
C ILE A 689 29.86 24.27 6.03
N GLY A 690 31.00 23.62 6.31
CA GLY A 690 31.44 23.31 7.69
C GLY A 690 30.63 22.24 8.44
N VAL A 691 29.64 21.59 7.82
CA VAL A 691 28.81 20.57 8.49
C VAL A 691 29.58 19.24 8.63
N PRO A 692 29.75 18.70 9.85
CA PRO A 692 30.49 17.46 10.06
C PRO A 692 29.72 16.20 9.63
N PRO A 693 30.42 15.07 9.40
CA PRO A 693 29.82 13.75 9.22
C PRO A 693 28.84 13.39 10.33
N GLY A 694 27.66 12.88 9.98
CA GLY A 694 26.69 12.37 10.97
C GLY A 694 26.03 13.45 11.83
N ALA A 695 26.05 14.72 11.42
CA ALA A 695 25.44 15.82 12.17
C ALA A 695 23.90 15.79 12.18
N TYR A 696 23.32 16.14 13.33
CA TYR A 696 21.97 16.68 13.41
C TYR A 696 22.01 18.16 13.02
N LEU A 697 21.00 18.65 12.30
CA LEU A 697 20.89 20.05 11.87
C LEU A 697 19.59 20.66 12.37
N GLU A 698 19.61 21.95 12.68
CA GLU A 698 18.43 22.73 13.03
C GLU A 698 18.33 23.91 12.06
N TYR A 699 17.26 23.96 11.26
CA TYR A 699 16.99 25.09 10.37
C TYR A 699 15.83 25.90 10.91
N GLU A 700 15.95 27.23 10.88
CA GLU A 700 14.82 28.16 10.88
C GLU A 700 14.55 28.55 9.42
N VAL A 701 13.31 28.35 8.94
CA VAL A 701 12.95 28.56 7.52
C VAL A 701 11.67 29.38 7.41
N GLU A 702 11.64 30.28 6.45
CA GLU A 702 10.50 31.14 6.08
C GLU A 702 10.20 30.95 4.58
N LEU A 703 9.02 30.41 4.23
CA LEU A 703 8.58 30.26 2.84
C LEU A 703 7.84 31.52 2.39
N ARG A 704 8.54 32.45 1.72
CA ARG A 704 7.98 33.75 1.33
C ARG A 704 7.00 33.65 0.17
N ASN A 705 7.34 32.85 -0.85
CA ASN A 705 6.50 32.58 -1.99
C ASN A 705 6.85 31.23 -2.61
N PHE A 706 5.94 30.68 -3.42
CA PHE A 706 6.26 29.61 -4.33
C PHE A 706 5.34 29.67 -5.54
N ASP A 707 5.85 29.20 -6.67
CA ASP A 707 5.10 28.98 -7.90
C ASP A 707 5.03 27.46 -8.10
N LYS A 708 3.83 26.86 -7.98
CA LYS A 708 3.65 25.40 -8.16
C LYS A 708 4.12 24.97 -9.55
N ALA A 709 4.70 23.77 -9.63
CA ALA A 709 4.74 23.05 -10.89
C ALA A 709 3.31 22.69 -11.31
N ARG A 710 2.97 22.81 -12.60
CA ARG A 710 1.72 22.23 -13.13
C ARG A 710 1.77 20.72 -12.98
N GLU A 711 0.64 20.14 -12.60
CA GLU A 711 0.50 18.70 -12.37
C GLU A 711 0.23 17.96 -13.69
N SER A 712 0.50 16.65 -13.76
CA SER A 712 0.35 15.87 -15.01
C SER A 712 -1.10 15.82 -15.53
N TRP A 713 -2.12 16.03 -14.68
CA TRP A 713 -3.52 16.15 -15.11
C TRP A 713 -3.93 17.55 -15.56
N GLU A 714 -3.11 18.58 -15.26
CA GLU A 714 -3.34 19.98 -15.67
C GLU A 714 -2.76 20.28 -17.06
N MET A 715 -2.01 19.34 -17.65
CA MET A 715 -1.38 19.45 -18.97
C MET A 715 -2.14 18.63 -20.02
N ASP A 716 -2.21 19.14 -21.25
CA ASP A 716 -2.63 18.33 -22.40
C ASP A 716 -1.51 17.37 -22.85
N GLN A 717 -1.79 16.52 -23.84
CA GLN A 717 -0.84 15.49 -24.28
C GLN A 717 0.31 16.05 -25.15
N GLU A 718 0.14 17.18 -25.83
CA GLU A 718 1.22 17.83 -26.58
C GLU A 718 2.18 18.56 -25.63
N GLU A 719 1.65 19.26 -24.63
CA GLU A 719 2.43 19.85 -23.54
C GLU A 719 3.27 18.79 -22.82
N LYS A 720 2.71 17.60 -22.54
CA LYS A 720 3.44 16.48 -21.93
C LYS A 720 4.61 15.99 -22.75
N VAL A 721 4.47 15.90 -24.07
CA VAL A 721 5.58 15.50 -24.97
C VAL A 721 6.74 16.51 -24.89
N GLU A 722 6.44 17.82 -24.89
CA GLU A 722 7.48 18.85 -24.79
C GLU A 722 8.08 18.95 -23.37
N GLN A 723 7.28 18.78 -22.30
CA GLN A 723 7.81 18.71 -20.93
C GLN A 723 8.66 17.46 -20.68
N ALA A 724 8.26 16.29 -21.20
CA ALA A 724 9.06 15.07 -21.15
C ALA A 724 10.39 15.22 -21.88
N LYS A 725 10.41 15.92 -23.02
CA LYS A 725 11.61 16.28 -23.78
C LYS A 725 12.54 17.20 -22.98
N VAL A 726 12.03 18.24 -22.32
CA VAL A 726 12.79 19.11 -21.40
C VAL A 726 13.35 18.30 -20.22
N CYS A 727 12.56 17.42 -19.60
CA CYS A 727 13.02 16.57 -18.48
C CYS A 727 14.12 15.58 -18.92
N LYS A 728 13.97 14.94 -20.08
CA LYS A 728 14.97 14.05 -20.70
C LYS A 728 16.29 14.79 -20.95
N ASP A 729 16.24 16.04 -21.42
CA ASP A 729 17.46 16.84 -21.69
C ASP A 729 18.10 17.38 -20.41
N ARG A 730 17.31 17.80 -19.40
CA ARG A 730 17.80 18.10 -18.03
C ARG A 730 18.48 16.88 -17.39
N GLY A 731 17.84 15.72 -17.44
CA GLY A 731 18.40 14.45 -16.95
C GLY A 731 19.72 14.08 -17.63
N THR A 732 19.83 14.37 -18.93
CA THR A 732 21.06 14.19 -19.72
C THR A 732 22.16 15.17 -19.30
N ALA A 733 21.82 16.41 -18.94
CA ALA A 733 22.77 17.37 -18.38
C ALA A 733 23.29 16.93 -17.00
N PHE A 734 22.41 16.49 -16.09
CA PHE A 734 22.82 15.94 -14.78
C PHE A 734 23.66 14.67 -14.92
N PHE A 735 23.31 13.77 -15.84
CA PHE A 735 24.09 12.55 -16.08
C PHE A 735 25.53 12.85 -16.53
N LYS A 736 25.72 13.86 -17.40
CA LYS A 736 27.06 14.34 -17.83
C LYS A 736 27.86 14.98 -16.69
N GLN A 737 27.20 15.49 -15.65
CA GLN A 737 27.82 16.03 -14.44
C GLN A 737 28.03 14.95 -13.35
N GLU A 738 27.83 13.67 -13.67
CA GLU A 738 27.83 12.53 -12.73
C GLU A 738 26.80 12.62 -11.59
N LYS A 739 25.80 13.50 -11.71
CA LYS A 739 24.72 13.72 -10.74
C LYS A 739 23.60 12.68 -10.94
N TYR A 740 23.96 11.40 -10.87
CA TYR A 740 23.11 10.28 -11.28
C TYR A 740 21.75 10.21 -10.57
N ARG A 741 21.64 10.69 -9.31
CA ARG A 741 20.36 10.76 -8.59
C ARG A 741 19.39 11.80 -9.17
N LEU A 742 19.89 13.01 -9.48
CA LEU A 742 19.10 14.06 -10.14
C LEU A 742 18.76 13.64 -11.57
N ALA A 743 19.68 12.98 -12.27
CA ALA A 743 19.41 12.38 -13.58
C ALA A 743 18.24 11.38 -13.53
N VAL A 744 18.26 10.41 -12.59
CA VAL A 744 17.13 9.49 -12.35
C VAL A 744 15.83 10.24 -12.10
N LYS A 745 15.84 11.30 -11.28
CA LYS A 745 14.63 12.08 -10.95
C LYS A 745 14.02 12.74 -12.19
N GLN A 746 14.82 13.41 -13.01
CA GLN A 746 14.34 14.02 -14.26
C GLN A 746 13.87 12.96 -15.27
N TYR A 747 14.59 11.83 -15.40
CA TYR A 747 14.16 10.75 -16.29
C TYR A 747 12.87 10.05 -15.82
N LYS A 748 12.55 10.04 -14.52
CA LYS A 748 11.24 9.54 -14.06
C LYS A 748 10.08 10.39 -14.54
N LYS A 749 10.20 11.73 -14.51
CA LYS A 749 9.16 12.63 -15.04
C LYS A 749 8.82 12.35 -16.51
N VAL A 750 9.78 11.85 -17.30
CA VAL A 750 9.55 11.38 -18.68
C VAL A 750 8.56 10.21 -18.75
N LEU A 751 8.63 9.27 -17.80
CA LEU A 751 7.66 8.17 -17.68
C LEU A 751 6.33 8.70 -17.12
N ASP A 752 6.38 9.54 -16.09
CA ASP A 752 5.19 10.08 -15.42
C ASP A 752 4.31 10.95 -16.36
N PHE A 753 4.90 11.52 -17.42
CA PHE A 753 4.18 12.21 -18.49
C PHE A 753 3.71 11.31 -19.65
N LEU A 754 4.47 10.27 -20.03
CA LEU A 754 4.27 9.54 -21.31
C LEU A 754 3.85 8.07 -21.18
N GLN A 755 3.80 7.49 -19.97
CA GLN A 755 3.48 6.06 -19.79
C GLN A 755 2.00 5.73 -20.08
N TYR A 756 1.09 6.71 -20.03
CA TYR A 756 -0.36 6.50 -20.14
C TYR A 756 -0.99 7.47 -21.17
N ASP A 757 -0.79 7.18 -22.46
CA ASP A 757 -1.44 7.90 -23.57
C ASP A 757 -2.64 7.12 -24.14
N ASN A 758 -3.69 7.85 -24.49
CA ASN A 758 -4.91 7.38 -25.14
C ASN A 758 -5.42 8.35 -26.25
N GLY A 759 -4.66 9.41 -26.59
CA GLY A 759 -5.21 10.57 -27.29
C GLY A 759 -4.30 11.33 -28.27
N LEU A 760 -3.01 11.00 -28.41
CA LEU A 760 -2.14 11.65 -29.40
C LEU A 760 -2.48 11.24 -30.85
N ASP A 761 -2.08 12.07 -31.82
CA ASP A 761 -2.02 11.69 -33.23
C ASP A 761 -0.86 10.72 -33.54
N GLU A 762 -0.82 10.17 -34.76
CA GLU A 762 0.17 9.14 -35.13
C GLU A 762 1.62 9.66 -35.27
N GLU A 763 1.84 10.95 -35.56
CA GLU A 763 3.18 11.54 -35.60
C GLU A 763 3.68 11.82 -34.17
N LYS A 764 2.82 12.39 -33.32
CA LYS A 764 3.11 12.63 -31.90
C LYS A 764 3.25 11.35 -31.08
N LYS A 765 2.54 10.27 -31.41
CA LYS A 765 2.79 8.93 -30.85
C LYS A 765 4.21 8.44 -31.11
N ILE A 766 4.75 8.66 -32.31
CA ILE A 766 6.12 8.26 -32.67
C ILE A 766 7.15 9.11 -31.90
N GLU A 767 6.94 10.44 -31.79
CA GLU A 767 7.79 11.31 -30.96
C GLU A 767 7.76 10.89 -29.47
N SER A 768 6.56 10.69 -28.92
CA SER A 768 6.32 10.25 -27.54
C SER A 768 6.99 8.90 -27.23
N HIS A 769 6.76 7.88 -28.05
CA HIS A 769 7.31 6.54 -27.87
C HIS A 769 8.85 6.55 -27.92
N SER A 770 9.45 7.36 -28.81
CA SER A 770 10.90 7.56 -28.91
C SER A 770 11.49 8.22 -27.66
N ILE A 771 10.81 9.24 -27.11
CA ILE A 771 11.21 9.92 -25.87
C ILE A 771 11.09 8.97 -24.65
N LEU A 772 10.00 8.21 -24.56
CA LEU A 772 9.77 7.24 -23.48
C LEU A 772 10.81 6.10 -23.48
N LEU A 773 11.13 5.54 -24.67
CA LEU A 773 12.21 4.55 -24.84
C LEU A 773 13.57 5.11 -24.40
N ALA A 774 13.88 6.36 -24.76
CA ALA A 774 15.08 7.05 -24.29
C ALA A 774 15.08 7.24 -22.76
N GLY A 775 13.91 7.52 -22.15
CA GLY A 775 13.71 7.59 -20.70
C GLY A 775 14.08 6.27 -19.99
N TYR A 776 13.47 5.15 -20.39
CA TYR A 776 13.79 3.82 -19.84
C TYR A 776 15.26 3.44 -20.01
N LEU A 777 15.81 3.66 -21.21
CA LEU A 777 17.22 3.42 -21.50
C LEU A 777 18.14 4.21 -20.56
N ASN A 778 17.85 5.49 -20.35
CA ASN A 778 18.68 6.36 -19.52
C ASN A 778 18.50 6.12 -18.02
N LEU A 779 17.31 5.72 -17.56
CA LEU A 779 17.10 5.21 -16.19
C LEU A 779 17.96 3.97 -15.94
N ALA A 780 17.95 2.98 -16.83
CA ALA A 780 18.78 1.78 -16.69
C ALA A 780 20.28 2.11 -16.58
N MET A 781 20.78 3.04 -17.41
CA MET A 781 22.18 3.49 -17.35
C MET A 781 22.50 4.25 -16.05
N SER A 782 21.55 5.04 -15.54
CA SER A 782 21.74 5.82 -14.31
C SER A 782 21.70 4.94 -13.07
N TYR A 783 20.84 3.90 -13.05
CA TYR A 783 20.81 2.92 -11.98
C TYR A 783 22.05 1.99 -11.98
N LEU A 784 22.59 1.62 -13.15
CA LEU A 784 23.92 0.96 -13.22
C LEU A 784 25.02 1.82 -12.58
N LYS A 785 25.03 3.14 -12.83
CA LYS A 785 25.97 4.09 -12.22
C LYS A 785 25.77 4.29 -10.72
N LEU A 786 24.58 4.02 -10.20
CA LEU A 786 24.25 4.00 -8.76
C LEU A 786 24.44 2.61 -8.11
N CYS A 787 24.94 1.62 -8.86
CA CYS A 787 25.04 0.21 -8.46
C CYS A 787 23.70 -0.48 -8.09
N ASP A 788 22.57 0.11 -8.51
CA ASP A 788 21.22 -0.38 -8.27
C ASP A 788 20.81 -1.32 -9.41
N ASN A 789 21.45 -2.49 -9.43
CA ASN A 789 21.33 -3.45 -10.53
C ASN A 789 19.90 -4.00 -10.73
N PRO A 790 19.06 -4.26 -9.69
CA PRO A 790 17.67 -4.67 -9.90
C PRO A 790 16.87 -3.64 -10.71
N ARG A 791 16.89 -2.35 -10.30
CA ARG A 791 16.18 -1.29 -11.05
C ARG A 791 16.77 -1.09 -12.44
N ALA A 792 18.08 -1.25 -12.60
CA ALA A 792 18.72 -1.20 -13.90
C ALA A 792 18.24 -2.32 -14.85
N ARG A 793 18.14 -3.56 -14.36
CA ARG A 793 17.59 -4.71 -15.11
C ARG A 793 16.15 -4.42 -15.51
N ASP A 794 15.32 -3.95 -14.59
CA ASP A 794 13.88 -3.81 -14.79
C ASP A 794 13.55 -2.68 -15.79
N HIS A 795 14.21 -1.53 -15.71
CA HIS A 795 14.08 -0.47 -16.72
C HIS A 795 14.67 -0.88 -18.09
N ALA A 796 15.73 -1.69 -18.13
CA ALA A 796 16.26 -2.22 -19.39
C ALA A 796 15.34 -3.29 -20.00
N ALA A 797 14.64 -4.08 -19.18
CA ALA A 797 13.60 -4.98 -19.66
C ALA A 797 12.40 -4.22 -20.25
N LYS A 798 11.95 -3.13 -19.61
CA LYS A 798 10.90 -2.25 -20.17
C LYS A 798 11.30 -1.61 -21.50
N ALA A 799 12.57 -1.22 -21.67
CA ALA A 799 13.07 -0.77 -22.97
C ALA A 799 13.03 -1.87 -24.05
N LEU A 800 13.17 -3.15 -23.68
CA LEU A 800 13.05 -4.31 -24.59
C LEU A 800 11.60 -4.75 -24.86
N GLU A 801 10.65 -4.40 -23.99
CA GLU A 801 9.22 -4.55 -24.27
C GLU A 801 8.75 -3.54 -25.34
N MET A 802 9.39 -2.37 -25.42
CA MET A 802 9.14 -1.34 -26.43
C MET A 802 9.91 -1.61 -27.73
N ASP A 803 11.22 -1.86 -27.64
CA ASP A 803 12.11 -2.14 -28.76
C ASP A 803 12.94 -3.40 -28.46
N ASN A 804 12.43 -4.55 -28.91
CA ASN A 804 13.07 -5.85 -28.72
C ASN A 804 14.33 -6.07 -29.59
N PHE A 805 14.72 -5.09 -30.42
CA PHE A 805 15.97 -5.05 -31.18
C PHE A 805 16.99 -4.07 -30.56
N ASN A 806 16.72 -3.51 -29.37
CA ASN A 806 17.56 -2.46 -28.79
C ASN A 806 18.87 -3.00 -28.18
N VAL A 807 19.96 -2.94 -28.95
CA VAL A 807 21.33 -3.33 -28.51
C VAL A 807 21.74 -2.67 -27.19
N LYS A 808 21.34 -1.42 -26.93
CA LYS A 808 21.68 -0.71 -25.67
C LYS A 808 20.92 -1.27 -24.48
N ALA A 809 19.68 -1.71 -24.67
CA ALA A 809 18.87 -2.28 -23.60
C ALA A 809 19.37 -3.67 -23.19
N TYR A 810 19.61 -4.59 -24.16
CA TYR A 810 20.26 -5.88 -23.88
C TYR A 810 21.61 -5.69 -23.17
N PHE A 811 22.47 -4.78 -23.66
CA PHE A 811 23.78 -4.57 -23.05
C PHE A 811 23.70 -4.04 -21.61
N ARG A 812 22.72 -3.16 -21.31
CA ARG A 812 22.49 -2.63 -19.96
C ARG A 812 21.87 -3.68 -19.03
N ARG A 813 20.96 -4.52 -19.53
CA ARG A 813 20.36 -5.62 -18.78
C ARG A 813 21.39 -6.71 -18.46
N GLY A 814 22.21 -7.10 -19.45
CA GLY A 814 23.32 -8.04 -19.26
C GLY A 814 24.36 -7.55 -18.24
N LEU A 815 24.69 -6.26 -18.23
CA LEU A 815 25.56 -5.68 -17.19
C LEU A 815 24.93 -5.74 -15.79
N ALA A 816 23.63 -5.44 -15.67
CA ALA A 816 22.92 -5.53 -14.41
C ALA A 816 22.87 -6.98 -13.87
N LEU A 817 22.53 -7.94 -14.73
CA LEU A 817 22.52 -9.38 -14.42
C LEU A 817 23.90 -9.88 -13.98
N LEU A 818 24.96 -9.51 -14.72
CA LEU A 818 26.33 -9.89 -14.38
C LEU A 818 26.78 -9.34 -13.01
N ASN A 819 26.39 -8.10 -12.69
CA ASN A 819 26.64 -7.49 -11.38
C ASN A 819 25.85 -8.15 -10.24
N MET A 820 24.68 -8.72 -10.52
CA MET A 820 23.90 -9.53 -9.55
C MET A 820 24.39 -10.98 -9.43
N GLY A 821 25.31 -11.41 -10.30
CA GLY A 821 25.85 -12.77 -10.33
C GLY A 821 25.11 -13.73 -11.26
N GLU A 822 24.07 -13.26 -11.97
CA GLU A 822 23.25 -14.02 -12.93
C GLU A 822 24.01 -14.21 -14.27
N ALA A 823 25.23 -14.74 -14.21
CA ALA A 823 26.20 -14.73 -15.32
C ALA A 823 25.76 -15.52 -16.56
N GLU A 824 24.92 -16.56 -16.40
CA GLU A 824 24.37 -17.31 -17.54
C GLU A 824 23.28 -16.50 -18.28
N MET A 825 22.38 -15.83 -17.56
CA MET A 825 21.40 -14.92 -18.16
C MET A 825 22.07 -13.67 -18.77
N ALA A 826 23.10 -13.14 -18.12
CA ALA A 826 23.92 -12.07 -18.69
C ALA A 826 24.59 -12.48 -20.00
N GLN A 827 25.06 -13.74 -20.11
CA GLN A 827 25.63 -14.25 -21.35
C GLN A 827 24.60 -14.32 -22.49
N MET A 828 23.33 -14.62 -22.19
CA MET A 828 22.25 -14.60 -23.20
C MET A 828 22.00 -13.16 -23.71
N ASP A 829 21.96 -12.17 -22.81
CA ASP A 829 21.82 -10.77 -23.20
C ASP A 829 23.02 -10.24 -24.02
N PHE A 830 24.25 -10.62 -23.68
CA PHE A 830 25.42 -10.24 -24.48
C PHE A 830 25.52 -11.00 -25.81
N GLN A 831 24.96 -12.22 -25.91
CA GLN A 831 24.80 -12.90 -27.20
C GLN A 831 23.78 -12.15 -28.08
N ALA A 832 22.62 -11.76 -27.52
CA ALA A 832 21.63 -10.97 -28.25
C ALA A 832 22.22 -9.63 -28.76
N CYS A 833 23.12 -8.98 -27.99
CA CYS A 833 23.88 -7.83 -28.48
C CYS A 833 24.74 -8.13 -29.71
N LEU A 834 25.38 -9.31 -29.79
CA LEU A 834 26.21 -9.69 -30.94
C LEU A 834 25.39 -10.20 -32.14
N ASP A 835 24.23 -10.82 -31.89
CA ASP A 835 23.31 -11.24 -32.95
C ASP A 835 22.74 -10.01 -33.70
N LEU A 836 22.62 -8.88 -33.02
CA LEU A 836 22.18 -7.58 -33.54
C LEU A 836 23.34 -6.69 -34.04
N ASP A 837 24.47 -6.66 -33.33
CA ASP A 837 25.70 -5.95 -33.71
C ASP A 837 26.94 -6.84 -33.50
N GLN A 838 27.30 -7.58 -34.55
CA GLN A 838 28.44 -8.50 -34.55
C GLN A 838 29.78 -7.80 -34.30
N ASN A 839 29.85 -6.47 -34.48
CA ASN A 839 31.06 -5.68 -34.25
C ASN A 839 31.15 -5.11 -32.83
N ASN A 840 30.20 -5.41 -31.95
CA ASN A 840 30.15 -4.89 -30.58
C ASN A 840 31.26 -5.49 -29.69
N LYS A 841 32.46 -4.89 -29.76
CA LYS A 841 33.65 -5.27 -28.98
C LYS A 841 33.39 -5.30 -27.47
N ALA A 842 32.46 -4.47 -26.97
CA ALA A 842 32.11 -4.44 -25.55
C ALA A 842 31.28 -5.69 -25.15
N ALA A 843 30.27 -6.06 -25.93
CA ALA A 843 29.50 -7.31 -25.72
C ALA A 843 30.42 -8.55 -25.80
N LEU A 844 31.29 -8.60 -26.82
CA LEU A 844 32.26 -9.68 -26.98
C LEU A 844 33.20 -9.82 -25.77
N GLN A 845 33.63 -8.71 -25.16
CA GLN A 845 34.43 -8.74 -23.94
C GLN A 845 33.62 -9.20 -22.73
N GLN A 846 32.37 -8.75 -22.57
CA GLN A 846 31.53 -9.20 -21.45
C GLN A 846 31.13 -10.67 -21.57
N MET A 847 30.96 -11.22 -22.78
CA MET A 847 30.80 -12.67 -22.96
C MET A 847 32.00 -13.48 -22.45
N LYS A 848 33.23 -13.00 -22.66
CA LYS A 848 34.44 -13.62 -22.09
C LYS A 848 34.42 -13.55 -20.56
N ASN A 849 34.01 -12.41 -20.00
CA ASN A 849 33.88 -12.23 -18.55
C ASN A 849 32.83 -13.19 -17.95
N CYS A 850 31.65 -13.31 -18.57
CA CYS A 850 30.61 -14.28 -18.17
C CYS A 850 31.13 -15.71 -18.25
N SER A 851 31.75 -16.09 -19.38
CA SER A 851 32.33 -17.42 -19.60
C SER A 851 33.40 -17.79 -18.56
N ALA A 852 34.22 -16.81 -18.14
CA ALA A 852 35.20 -16.99 -17.08
C ALA A 852 34.53 -17.14 -15.70
N ARG A 853 33.48 -16.34 -15.43
CA ARG A 853 32.73 -16.36 -14.17
C ARG A 853 31.99 -17.68 -13.97
N ILE A 854 31.25 -18.14 -14.98
CA ILE A 854 30.53 -19.42 -14.99
C ILE A 854 31.49 -20.61 -14.73
N LYS A 855 32.70 -20.59 -15.34
CA LYS A 855 33.74 -21.59 -15.07
C LYS A 855 34.25 -21.53 -13.64
N ALA A 856 34.54 -20.33 -13.12
CA ALA A 856 35.03 -20.15 -11.76
C ALA A 856 33.99 -20.58 -10.72
N ASP A 857 32.72 -20.25 -10.94
CA ASP A 857 31.64 -20.56 -9.99
C ASP A 857 31.29 -22.06 -10.02
N LYS A 858 31.33 -22.74 -11.17
CA LYS A 858 31.25 -24.21 -11.26
C LYS A 858 32.43 -24.93 -10.61
N VAL A 859 33.61 -24.31 -10.54
CA VAL A 859 34.76 -24.83 -9.76
C VAL A 859 34.55 -24.66 -8.26
N LYS A 860 34.07 -23.50 -7.80
CA LYS A 860 33.72 -23.27 -6.38
C LYS A 860 32.61 -24.21 -5.92
N GLU A 861 31.57 -24.39 -6.73
CA GLU A 861 30.45 -25.30 -6.49
C GLU A 861 30.96 -26.73 -6.27
N LYS A 862 31.82 -27.23 -7.17
CA LYS A 862 32.47 -28.54 -7.03
C LYS A 862 33.31 -28.66 -5.75
N GLN A 863 34.01 -27.60 -5.36
CA GLN A 863 34.79 -27.56 -4.11
C GLN A 863 33.89 -27.55 -2.86
N LEU A 864 32.80 -26.78 -2.87
CA LEU A 864 31.82 -26.69 -1.78
C LEU A 864 31.11 -28.03 -1.56
N TYR A 865 30.56 -28.64 -2.62
CA TYR A 865 29.93 -29.95 -2.50
C TYR A 865 30.94 -31.04 -2.10
N GLY A 866 32.16 -31.04 -2.67
CA GLY A 866 33.22 -31.96 -2.26
C GLY A 866 33.55 -31.86 -0.77
N GLY A 867 33.76 -30.64 -0.27
CA GLY A 867 34.00 -30.39 1.16
C GLY A 867 32.82 -30.74 2.06
N MET A 868 31.58 -30.66 1.57
CA MET A 868 30.40 -31.14 2.29
C MET A 868 30.35 -32.67 2.35
N PHE A 869 30.62 -33.39 1.25
CA PHE A 869 30.71 -34.85 1.27
C PHE A 869 31.83 -35.35 2.20
N ASP A 870 33.01 -34.74 2.16
CA ASP A 870 34.10 -35.03 3.10
C ASP A 870 33.71 -34.77 4.57
N LYS A 871 32.90 -33.73 4.82
CA LYS A 871 32.41 -33.40 6.17
C LYS A 871 31.39 -34.43 6.65
N PHE A 872 30.41 -34.80 5.82
CA PHE A 872 29.40 -35.80 6.18
C PHE A 872 30.05 -37.17 6.40
N ALA A 873 30.94 -37.63 5.51
CA ALA A 873 31.68 -38.89 5.69
C ALA A 873 32.51 -38.93 7.00
N ARG A 874 33.05 -37.80 7.45
CA ARG A 874 33.72 -37.70 8.77
C ARG A 874 32.73 -37.72 9.93
N GLN A 875 31.53 -37.14 9.79
CA GLN A 875 30.49 -37.18 10.82
C GLN A 875 29.89 -38.58 10.96
N ASP A 876 29.61 -39.26 9.84
CA ASP A 876 29.11 -40.63 9.82
C ASP A 876 30.16 -41.58 10.43
N LYS A 877 31.42 -41.50 10.00
CA LYS A 877 32.50 -42.29 10.61
C LYS A 877 32.69 -42.00 12.11
N ALA A 878 32.62 -40.74 12.55
CA ALA A 878 32.70 -40.42 13.97
C ALA A 878 31.51 -40.97 14.78
N ARG A 879 30.34 -41.11 14.13
CA ARG A 879 29.15 -41.74 14.72
C ARG A 879 29.30 -43.26 14.81
N GLU A 880 29.83 -43.90 13.76
CA GLU A 880 30.20 -45.33 13.78
C GLU A 880 31.24 -45.63 14.87
N GLU A 881 32.28 -44.80 15.01
CA GLU A 881 33.29 -44.95 16.07
C GLU A 881 32.71 -44.72 17.47
N ALA A 882 31.76 -43.79 17.63
CA ALA A 882 31.04 -43.58 18.88
C ALA A 882 30.12 -44.76 19.24
N GLU A 883 29.35 -45.30 18.28
CA GLU A 883 28.53 -46.49 18.49
C GLU A 883 29.40 -47.72 18.76
N ALA A 884 30.49 -47.93 18.03
CA ALA A 884 31.42 -49.04 18.27
C ALA A 884 32.09 -48.98 19.65
N ASN A 885 32.27 -47.79 20.24
CA ASN A 885 32.73 -47.65 21.61
C ASN A 885 31.58 -47.86 22.63
N ARG A 886 30.36 -47.37 22.36
CA ARG A 886 29.17 -47.67 23.16
C ARG A 886 28.90 -49.17 23.26
N TRP A 887 29.08 -49.92 22.17
CA TRP A 887 28.99 -51.38 22.15
C TRP A 887 30.11 -52.07 22.95
N LYS A 888 31.29 -51.46 23.12
CA LYS A 888 32.35 -52.01 24.00
C LYS A 888 32.00 -51.83 25.48
N ASP A 889 31.43 -50.69 25.88
CA ASP A 889 30.96 -50.49 27.25
C ASP A 889 29.82 -51.48 27.60
N VAL A 890 28.88 -51.70 26.67
CA VAL A 890 27.83 -52.73 26.83
C VAL A 890 28.42 -54.14 26.99
N MET A 891 29.49 -54.46 26.28
CA MET A 891 30.20 -55.76 26.38
C MET A 891 31.21 -55.83 27.55
N ALA A 892 31.41 -54.73 28.28
CA ALA A 892 32.22 -54.66 29.50
C ALA A 892 31.37 -54.67 30.79
N GLY A 893 30.04 -54.54 30.68
CA GLY A 893 29.10 -54.73 31.79
C GLY A 893 29.00 -56.18 32.22
N ASN A 894 28.82 -56.43 33.53
CA ASN A 894 28.72 -57.77 34.11
C ASN A 894 27.62 -58.63 33.46
N LEU A 895 27.91 -59.93 33.28
CA LEU A 895 26.87 -60.93 33.01
C LEU A 895 25.89 -60.98 34.20
N GLY A 896 24.59 -60.91 33.91
CA GLY A 896 23.51 -60.82 34.89
C GLY A 896 22.35 -61.78 34.61
N GLU A 897 22.64 -63.09 34.69
CA GLU A 897 21.68 -64.21 34.75
C GLU A 897 20.81 -64.51 33.49
N TRP A 898 20.23 -65.74 33.47
CA TRP A 898 19.23 -66.32 32.56
C TRP A 898 19.55 -66.32 31.04
N GLY A 899 19.57 -67.46 30.33
CA GLY A 899 19.38 -68.86 30.73
C GLY A 899 19.21 -69.74 29.48
N ASN A 900 19.78 -70.95 29.47
CA ASN A 900 19.80 -71.80 28.25
C ASN A 900 18.41 -72.29 27.82
N ALA A 901 18.13 -72.20 26.52
CA ALA A 901 17.17 -73.05 25.80
C ALA A 901 17.66 -73.27 24.36
N GLU A 902 17.39 -74.44 23.78
CA GLU A 902 17.96 -74.89 22.50
C GLU A 902 16.95 -74.87 21.33
N GLU A 903 17.45 -75.26 20.15
CA GLU A 903 16.72 -75.88 19.02
C GLU A 903 16.07 -75.02 17.91
N LYS A 904 16.80 -75.00 16.78
CA LYS A 904 16.37 -75.46 15.43
C LYS A 904 15.38 -74.63 14.56
N LYS A 905 15.95 -74.26 13.40
CA LYS A 905 15.45 -74.45 12.01
C LYS A 905 14.50 -73.43 11.35
N ASP A 906 15.02 -72.92 10.24
CA ASP A 906 14.43 -72.90 8.88
C ASP A 906 12.95 -72.51 8.69
N CYS A 907 12.73 -71.33 8.10
CA CYS A 907 11.74 -71.18 7.01
C CYS A 907 12.12 -70.02 6.06
N ASP A 908 11.74 -70.14 4.80
CA ASP A 908 11.88 -69.12 3.74
C ASP A 908 10.51 -68.90 3.07
N LYS A 909 10.08 -67.63 2.96
CA LYS A 909 8.75 -67.16 2.52
C LYS A 909 7.59 -67.55 3.47
N ARG A 910 6.55 -66.75 3.69
CA ARG A 910 6.03 -65.58 2.93
C ARG A 910 5.05 -64.73 3.78
N ASP A 911 4.71 -63.55 3.24
CA ASP A 911 3.43 -62.83 3.34
C ASP A 911 2.93 -62.15 4.65
N LEU A 912 2.59 -60.86 4.45
CA LEU A 912 1.34 -60.16 4.81
C LEU A 912 0.77 -60.21 6.25
N THR A 913 0.75 -59.00 6.83
CA THR A 913 -0.36 -58.41 7.62
C THR A 913 -0.93 -59.19 8.82
N GLN A 914 -0.75 -58.63 10.03
CA GLN A 914 -1.75 -57.70 10.61
C GLN A 914 -1.22 -56.99 11.88
N LEU A 915 -1.86 -55.85 12.19
CA LEU A 915 -2.04 -55.16 13.49
C LEU A 915 -0.81 -55.03 14.43
N VAL A 916 -0.23 -53.84 14.69
CA VAL A 916 -0.78 -52.57 15.24
C VAL A 916 -0.93 -52.59 16.78
N ASN A 917 -0.29 -51.60 17.42
CA ASN A 917 -0.46 -51.12 18.81
C ASN A 917 0.10 -52.03 19.95
N ILE A 918 0.55 -51.49 21.10
CA ILE A 918 0.65 -50.08 21.54
C ILE A 918 1.85 -49.82 22.49
N ASP A 919 2.28 -48.56 22.51
CA ASP A 919 3.06 -47.74 23.46
C ASP A 919 3.86 -48.33 24.64
N GLY A 920 5.02 -47.70 24.90
CA GLY A 920 5.91 -47.96 26.05
C GLY A 920 6.98 -46.88 26.21
N VAL A 921 6.57 -45.63 26.46
CA VAL A 921 7.44 -44.44 26.51
C VAL A 921 8.35 -44.43 27.75
N GLN A 922 9.66 -44.18 27.59
CA GLN A 922 10.41 -43.24 28.46
C GLN A 922 11.79 -42.81 27.91
N MET A 923 11.99 -41.48 27.88
CA MET A 923 13.22 -40.66 28.03
C MET A 923 14.59 -41.27 27.65
N LEU A 924 15.23 -40.71 26.61
CA LEU A 924 16.10 -39.51 26.75
C LEU A 924 16.39 -38.85 25.39
#